data_AF-W8C1P1-F1
#
_entry.id   AF-W8C1P1-F1
#
_cell.length_a   1.000
_cell.length_b   1.000
_cell.length_c   1.000
_cell.angle_alpha   90.00
_cell.angle_beta   90.00
_cell.angle_gamma   90.00
#
_symmetry.space_group_name_H-M   'P 1'
#
loop_
_entity.id
_entity.type
_entity.pdbx_description
1 polymer ?
#
loop_
_entity_poly.entity_id
_entity_poly.type
_entity_poly.pdbx_seq_one_letter_code
_entity_poly.pdbx_strand_id
1 'polypeptide(L)'
;MAHLLTLSVLTSILLAGYLLFRYGNIPHQHILVTISVLTAWCFSFLIVFTIPLDVTNTLYRQCLQEHNSNGLLITSPNLNNSHVEILPVAGTECQAPWGMIPDSLFPNLWRIIYWTSQLLTWLIMPLMQSYLKAGDFTIKGKLKSALIENAIYYSSYLFICGILLIYIAAKGVSLDWQKLKAIASSASNTWGLFLLVLLLGYALVEVPRSLWNNAIPGFTLQYAYFKVAKLNSSKAEAEENVEDVLESLQGISRTVPNNHQLRPCVETILRKVPTELLERAVRNYTRGGGSGGTSSIIPSEKALVRIHKQVIKSLQTLERSESLWSVQVENVFYLEDVSRNMHSQDRRFKSEFPPQRTQLGKIMYSPLIHWYWECFCKAHFFKMLFVLASMMSIMVVWSELTFFNRRPVLSIFANVINLAKYSYDFFTIELFSMIVLCYLFYCTYSTILRIRFLNLYYLAPHHQTNEHSLIFSGMLLCRLTPPMCLNFLGLIHMDSHIIKERILETYYTQIMGHMDVIGIISDGFNIYFPMCMLAFCLATWFSLGSRALNAMGFQQFLQNETIATELVQEGKDLIAREKRRRQRVEEALSRRRDPTSITNEYIAKYRNLSGSSIQAGGFGAHRTPTDGLLCDGERVGYATVSTSLNSRSSPLTVPRSLSEEINERFGLSTHVEIGFKGTANTFDRNETIESSENMERRIGSPPRDLFDDV
;
A
#
# COMPACT_ATOMS: atom_id res chain seq x y z
N MET A 1 -5.78 35.08 13.15
CA MET A 1 -5.35 33.78 13.74
C MET A 1 -6.11 32.55 13.21
N ALA A 2 -7.00 32.66 12.21
CA ALA A 2 -7.64 31.49 11.58
C ALA A 2 -6.73 30.67 10.64
N HIS A 3 -5.46 31.08 10.46
CA HIS A 3 -4.57 30.52 9.45
C HIS A 3 -4.02 29.13 9.80
N LEU A 4 -3.94 28.77 11.07
CA LEU A 4 -3.38 27.49 11.50
C LEU A 4 -4.26 26.31 11.07
N LEU A 5 -5.58 26.41 11.28
CA LEU A 5 -6.53 25.40 10.79
C LEU A 5 -6.50 25.28 9.26
N THR A 6 -6.48 26.41 8.53
CA THR A 6 -6.42 26.38 7.06
C THR A 6 -5.09 25.81 6.54
N LEU A 7 -3.98 26.09 7.23
CA LEU A 7 -2.67 25.51 6.93
C LEU A 7 -2.70 24.00 7.17
N SER A 8 -3.24 23.54 8.29
CA SER A 8 -3.39 22.10 8.59
C SER A 8 -4.26 21.37 7.57
N VAL A 9 -5.35 21.99 7.11
CA VAL A 9 -6.20 21.45 6.02
C VAL A 9 -5.41 21.38 4.70
N LEU A 10 -4.75 22.47 4.29
CA LEU A 10 -3.94 22.50 3.06
C LEU A 10 -2.80 21.47 3.10
N THR A 11 -2.05 21.41 4.21
CA THR A 11 -0.98 20.42 4.41
C THR A 11 -1.51 18.99 4.37
N SER A 12 -2.69 18.72 4.93
CA SER A 12 -3.31 17.38 4.89
C SER A 12 -3.77 16.99 3.49
N ILE A 13 -4.35 17.93 2.72
CA ILE A 13 -4.72 17.73 1.32
C ILE A 13 -3.48 17.49 0.45
N LEU A 14 -2.43 18.31 0.61
CA LEU A 14 -1.18 18.16 -0.14
C LEU A 14 -0.46 16.84 0.18
N LEU A 15 -0.43 16.44 1.46
CA LEU A 15 0.13 15.16 1.88
C LEU A 15 -0.67 13.98 1.31
N ALA A 16 -2.00 14.00 1.44
CA ALA A 16 -2.86 12.96 0.89
C ALA A 16 -2.73 12.86 -0.64
N GLY A 17 -2.72 14.00 -1.34
CA GLY A 17 -2.54 14.07 -2.80
C GLY A 17 -1.17 13.58 -3.26
N TYR A 18 -0.09 13.97 -2.59
CA TYR A 18 1.26 13.49 -2.88
C TYR A 18 1.39 11.97 -2.68
N LEU A 19 0.86 11.44 -1.58
CA LEU A 19 0.87 10.00 -1.34
C LEU A 19 0.01 9.26 -2.37
N LEU A 20 -1.15 9.81 -2.73
CA LEU A 20 -2.06 9.21 -3.71
C LEU A 20 -1.44 9.17 -5.10
N PHE A 21 -0.74 10.23 -5.50
CA PHE A 21 0.08 10.25 -6.70
C PHE A 21 1.21 9.21 -6.63
N ARG A 22 1.96 9.14 -5.51
CA ARG A 22 3.11 8.23 -5.36
C ARG A 22 2.76 6.73 -5.41
N TYR A 23 1.61 6.35 -4.87
CA TYR A 23 1.18 4.95 -4.75
C TYR A 23 0.15 4.54 -5.81
N GLY A 24 -0.85 5.38 -6.07
CA GLY A 24 -1.92 5.11 -7.02
C GLY A 24 -1.55 5.43 -8.48
N ASN A 25 -2.34 4.91 -9.41
CA ASN A 25 -2.20 5.14 -10.85
C ASN A 25 -3.39 5.95 -11.37
N ILE A 26 -3.43 7.24 -11.00
CA ILE A 26 -4.57 8.14 -11.24
C ILE A 26 -5.21 8.04 -12.65
N PRO A 27 -4.47 8.00 -13.78
CA PRO A 27 -5.10 7.93 -15.12
C PRO A 27 -5.80 6.60 -15.45
N HIS A 28 -5.43 5.50 -14.78
CA HIS A 28 -6.04 4.18 -14.97
C HIS A 28 -7.07 3.81 -13.89
N GLN A 29 -7.18 4.60 -12.83
CA GLN A 29 -8.06 4.33 -11.69
C GLN A 29 -9.43 4.99 -11.86
N HIS A 30 -10.50 4.29 -11.46
CA HIS A 30 -11.83 4.87 -11.44
C HIS A 30 -11.88 6.12 -10.54
N ILE A 31 -12.39 7.23 -11.08
CA ILE A 31 -12.40 8.55 -10.41
C ILE A 31 -13.03 8.48 -9.00
N LEU A 32 -14.07 7.67 -8.82
CA LEU A 32 -14.76 7.47 -7.54
C LEU A 32 -13.83 6.83 -6.48
N VAL A 33 -12.92 5.93 -6.89
CA VAL A 33 -11.86 5.36 -6.04
C VAL A 33 -10.89 6.45 -5.60
N THR A 34 -10.38 7.22 -6.55
CA THR A 34 -9.44 8.32 -6.30
C THR A 34 -10.00 9.35 -5.33
N ILE A 35 -11.24 9.82 -5.54
CA ILE A 35 -11.90 10.81 -4.66
C ILE A 35 -12.17 10.23 -3.26
N SER A 36 -12.67 8.99 -3.18
CA SER A 36 -12.98 8.35 -1.89
C SER A 36 -11.72 8.18 -1.06
N VAL A 37 -10.65 7.65 -1.65
CA VAL A 37 -9.36 7.44 -0.96
C VAL A 37 -8.75 8.78 -0.56
N LEU A 38 -8.73 9.78 -1.45
CA LEU A 38 -8.21 11.11 -1.14
C LEU A 38 -8.92 11.71 0.08
N THR A 39 -10.25 11.58 0.14
CA THR A 39 -11.07 12.05 1.27
C THR A 39 -10.74 11.30 2.55
N ALA A 40 -10.63 9.96 2.50
CA ALA A 40 -10.27 9.12 3.64
C ALA A 40 -8.91 9.50 4.25
N TRP A 41 -7.92 9.67 3.38
CA TRP A 41 -6.54 9.99 3.75
C TRP A 41 -6.45 11.43 4.28
N CYS A 42 -7.08 12.38 3.61
CA CYS A 42 -7.11 13.79 4.04
C CYS A 42 -7.69 13.94 5.44
N PHE A 43 -8.84 13.33 5.75
CA PHE A 43 -9.42 13.41 7.10
C PHE A 43 -8.55 12.72 8.15
N SER A 44 -7.91 11.60 7.80
CA SER A 44 -7.04 10.89 8.75
C SER A 44 -5.77 11.66 9.07
N PHE A 45 -5.17 12.35 8.09
CA PHE A 45 -4.02 13.24 8.34
C PHE A 45 -4.42 14.55 9.04
N LEU A 46 -5.58 15.12 8.70
CA LEU A 46 -6.07 16.34 9.33
C LEU A 46 -6.26 16.18 10.85
N ILE A 47 -6.72 15.00 11.27
CA ILE A 47 -6.95 14.67 12.67
C ILE A 47 -5.70 14.81 13.55
N VAL A 48 -4.51 14.51 13.00
CA VAL A 48 -3.24 14.67 13.73
C VAL A 48 -3.10 16.12 14.21
N PHE A 49 -3.49 17.08 13.38
CA PHE A 49 -3.43 18.52 13.66
C PHE A 49 -4.64 19.04 14.43
N THR A 50 -5.85 18.52 14.20
CA THR A 50 -7.06 19.10 14.83
C THR A 50 -7.30 18.65 16.27
N ILE A 51 -6.81 17.48 16.69
CA ILE A 51 -6.91 17.04 18.10
C ILE A 51 -6.09 17.96 19.04
N PRO A 52 -4.80 18.27 18.79
CA PRO A 52 -4.03 19.21 19.60
C PRO A 52 -4.67 20.62 19.72
N LEU A 53 -5.30 21.09 18.64
CA LEU A 53 -6.04 22.35 18.63
C LEU A 53 -7.33 22.29 19.46
N ASP A 54 -8.05 21.17 19.45
CA ASP A 54 -9.23 20.96 20.30
C ASP A 54 -8.83 20.85 21.79
N VAL A 55 -7.72 20.17 22.09
CA VAL A 55 -7.16 20.09 23.47
C VAL A 55 -6.80 21.47 23.99
N THR A 56 -6.03 22.28 23.25
CA THR A 56 -5.63 23.63 23.70
C THR A 56 -6.81 24.59 23.84
N ASN A 57 -7.79 24.54 22.92
CA ASN A 57 -9.05 25.29 23.07
C ASN A 57 -9.86 24.82 24.29
N THR A 58 -9.91 23.50 24.55
CA THR A 58 -10.60 22.95 25.73
C THR A 58 -9.95 23.38 27.03
N LEU A 59 -8.62 23.37 27.13
CA LEU A 59 -7.88 23.89 28.29
C LEU A 59 -8.14 25.38 28.55
N TYR A 60 -8.24 26.19 27.48
CA TYR A 60 -8.61 27.60 27.59
C TYR A 60 -10.06 27.78 28.11
N ARG A 61 -11.02 27.03 27.57
CA ARG A 61 -12.42 27.07 28.01
C ARG A 61 -12.58 26.59 29.47
N GLN A 62 -11.80 25.60 29.91
CA GLN A 62 -11.69 25.19 31.31
C GLN A 62 -11.19 26.35 32.19
N CYS A 63 -10.12 27.06 31.80
CA CYS A 63 -9.61 28.23 32.52
C CYS A 63 -10.70 29.31 32.70
N LEU A 64 -11.44 29.65 31.65
CA LEU A 64 -12.54 30.61 31.73
C LEU A 64 -13.65 30.15 32.68
N GLN A 65 -13.99 28.86 32.68
CA GLN A 65 -15.01 28.29 33.57
C GLN A 65 -14.55 28.27 35.03
N GLU A 66 -13.30 27.90 35.30
CA GLU A 66 -12.67 27.98 36.63
C GLU A 66 -12.69 29.43 37.15
N HIS A 67 -12.28 30.40 36.32
CA HIS A 67 -12.29 31.83 36.67
C HIS A 67 -13.70 32.37 36.98
N ASN A 68 -14.69 32.06 36.13
CA ASN A 68 -16.08 32.48 36.35
C ASN A 68 -16.68 31.85 37.62
N SER A 69 -16.34 30.59 37.92
CA SER A 69 -16.81 29.90 39.14
C SER A 69 -16.23 30.53 40.41
N ASN A 70 -14.95 30.89 40.37
CA ASN A 70 -14.27 31.55 41.49
C ASN A 70 -14.76 33.00 41.69
N GLY A 71 -15.06 33.73 40.61
CA GLY A 71 -15.67 35.06 40.69
C GLY A 71 -17.04 35.07 41.38
N LEU A 72 -17.84 34.01 41.19
CA LEU A 72 -19.13 33.82 41.87
C LEU A 72 -19.02 33.46 43.36
N LEU A 73 -17.89 32.89 43.80
CA LEU A 73 -17.65 32.55 45.21
C LEU A 73 -17.19 33.75 46.06
N ILE A 74 -16.70 34.83 45.43
CA ILE A 74 -16.27 36.05 46.12
C ILE A 74 -17.47 36.96 46.48
N THR A 75 -18.61 36.81 45.82
CA THR A 75 -19.85 37.52 46.16
C THR A 75 -20.64 36.85 47.29
N SER A 76 -20.08 36.87 48.51
CA SER A 76 -20.89 36.66 49.72
C SER A 76 -21.64 37.96 50.05
N PRO A 77 -22.99 37.96 50.06
CA PRO A 77 -23.75 39.17 50.38
C PRO A 77 -23.90 39.29 51.90
N ASN A 78 -22.94 39.91 52.61
CA ASN A 78 -23.20 40.46 53.94
C ASN A 78 -22.16 41.47 54.46
N LEU A 79 -22.71 42.52 55.09
CA LEU A 79 -22.10 43.49 56.03
C LEU A 79 -21.17 44.62 55.51
N ASN A 80 -21.84 45.74 55.23
CA ASN A 80 -21.61 47.07 55.84
C ASN A 80 -20.26 47.81 55.67
N ASN A 81 -20.32 48.89 54.87
CA ASN A 81 -19.67 50.20 55.09
C ASN A 81 -18.37 50.24 55.92
N SER A 82 -17.26 49.88 55.30
CA SER A 82 -16.00 50.61 55.41
C SER A 82 -15.14 50.30 54.18
N HIS A 83 -14.18 51.18 53.86
CA HIS A 83 -13.42 51.15 52.60
C HIS A 83 -12.85 49.77 52.27
N VAL A 84 -13.46 49.09 51.30
CA VAL A 84 -12.85 47.94 50.64
C VAL A 84 -11.84 48.49 49.64
N GLU A 85 -10.58 48.54 50.03
CA GLU A 85 -9.50 48.59 49.05
C GLU A 85 -9.54 47.29 48.24
N ILE A 86 -10.12 47.38 47.05
CA ILE A 86 -10.00 46.34 46.03
C ILE A 86 -8.57 46.39 45.51
N LEU A 87 -7.64 45.81 46.27
CA LEU A 87 -6.40 45.30 45.71
C LEU A 87 -6.80 44.17 44.76
N PRO A 88 -6.66 44.32 43.43
CA PRO A 88 -6.93 43.23 42.52
C PRO A 88 -5.91 42.13 42.82
N VAL A 89 -6.40 40.94 43.19
CA VAL A 89 -5.54 39.76 43.27
C VAL A 89 -5.03 39.49 41.85
N ALA A 90 -3.78 39.85 41.60
CA ALA A 90 -3.13 39.61 40.32
C ALA A 90 -2.88 38.11 40.16
N GLY A 91 -3.74 37.45 39.38
CA GLY A 91 -3.65 36.03 39.06
C GLY A 91 -5.03 35.47 38.72
N THR A 92 -5.34 35.09 37.48
CA THR A 92 -4.50 34.98 36.27
C THR A 92 -5.41 35.18 35.05
N GLU A 93 -5.08 36.12 34.17
CA GLU A 93 -5.82 36.27 32.90
C GLU A 93 -5.64 35.01 32.06
N CYS A 94 -6.73 34.36 31.67
CA CYS A 94 -6.66 33.20 30.78
C CYS A 94 -6.14 33.64 29.41
N GLN A 95 -4.89 33.32 29.09
CA GLN A 95 -4.30 33.63 27.80
C GLN A 95 -4.91 32.75 26.70
N ALA A 96 -5.33 33.35 25.58
CA ALA A 96 -5.85 32.60 24.45
C ALA A 96 -4.73 31.89 23.65
N PRO A 97 -4.87 30.59 23.32
CA PRO A 97 -3.94 29.90 22.42
C PRO A 97 -3.87 30.54 21.03
N TRP A 98 -2.69 30.49 20.40
CA TRP A 98 -2.46 31.06 19.06
C TRP A 98 -3.33 30.40 17.97
N GLY A 99 -3.67 29.12 18.16
CA GLY A 99 -4.52 28.32 17.28
C GLY A 99 -6.04 28.44 17.53
N MET A 100 -6.50 29.45 18.28
CA MET A 100 -7.91 29.59 18.66
C MET A 100 -8.87 29.58 17.45
N ILE A 101 -9.86 28.69 17.51
CA ILE A 101 -10.92 28.51 16.51
C ILE A 101 -12.28 28.77 17.18
N PRO A 102 -13.21 29.51 16.54
CA PRO A 102 -14.54 29.77 17.07
C PRO A 102 -15.31 28.51 17.50
N ASP A 103 -16.01 28.61 18.63
CA ASP A 103 -16.80 27.53 19.25
C ASP A 103 -17.89 26.94 18.33
N SER A 104 -18.33 27.68 17.31
CA SER A 104 -19.30 27.22 16.31
C SER A 104 -18.68 26.43 15.15
N LEU A 105 -17.38 26.56 14.90
CA LEU A 105 -16.71 25.92 13.76
C LEU A 105 -16.19 24.52 14.13
N PHE A 106 -15.61 24.35 15.32
CA PHE A 106 -15.09 23.06 15.78
C PHE A 106 -16.13 21.92 15.78
N PRO A 107 -17.35 22.09 16.34
CA PRO A 107 -18.36 21.04 16.34
C PRO A 107 -18.85 20.67 14.94
N ASN A 108 -18.89 21.64 14.02
CA ASN A 108 -19.30 21.41 12.64
C ASN A 108 -18.20 20.68 11.85
N LEU A 109 -16.93 21.07 12.04
CA LEU A 109 -15.76 20.38 11.47
C LEU A 109 -15.74 18.91 11.91
N TRP A 110 -15.84 18.66 13.21
CA TRP A 110 -15.85 17.31 13.75
C TRP A 110 -17.03 16.47 13.28
N ARG A 111 -18.22 17.07 13.16
CA ARG A 111 -19.40 16.40 12.59
C ARG A 111 -19.18 15.99 11.14
N ILE A 112 -18.57 16.83 10.30
CA ILE A 112 -18.24 16.50 8.92
C ILE A 112 -17.22 15.35 8.89
N ILE A 113 -16.07 15.52 9.56
CA ILE A 113 -14.98 14.54 9.59
C ILE A 113 -15.48 13.16 10.05
N TYR A 114 -16.24 13.10 11.16
CA TYR A 114 -16.73 11.85 11.73
C TYR A 114 -17.79 11.19 10.83
N TRP A 115 -18.88 11.88 10.49
CA TRP A 115 -19.98 11.24 9.75
C TRP A 115 -19.59 10.88 8.31
N THR A 116 -18.77 11.69 7.65
CA THR A 116 -18.24 11.32 6.33
C THR A 116 -17.27 10.14 6.44
N SER A 117 -16.41 10.06 7.46
CA SER A 117 -15.54 8.89 7.66
C SER A 117 -16.32 7.60 7.94
N GLN A 118 -17.41 7.67 8.73
CA GLN A 118 -18.29 6.52 8.98
C GLN A 118 -19.02 6.08 7.69
N LEU A 119 -19.60 7.02 6.93
CA LEU A 119 -20.25 6.74 5.64
C LEU A 119 -19.27 6.08 4.64
N LEU A 120 -18.04 6.60 4.58
CA LEU A 120 -17.02 6.11 3.69
C LEU A 120 -16.56 4.69 4.08
N THR A 121 -16.40 4.43 5.38
CA THR A 121 -15.92 3.16 5.95
C THR A 121 -16.94 2.02 5.86
N TRP A 122 -18.22 2.33 6.08
CA TRP A 122 -19.28 1.31 6.23
C TRP A 122 -20.19 1.18 5.00
N LEU A 123 -20.22 2.16 4.09
CA LEU A 123 -21.05 2.08 2.89
C LEU A 123 -20.21 2.15 1.61
N ILE A 124 -19.50 3.26 1.39
CA ILE A 124 -18.89 3.56 0.08
C ILE A 124 -17.74 2.60 -0.24
N MET A 125 -16.72 2.52 0.62
CA MET A 125 -15.53 1.70 0.36
C MET A 125 -15.82 0.18 0.31
N PRO A 126 -16.65 -0.41 1.20
CA PRO A 126 -17.07 -1.81 1.06
C PRO A 126 -17.85 -2.10 -0.22
N LEU A 127 -18.75 -1.20 -0.63
CA LEU A 127 -19.51 -1.34 -1.88
C LEU A 127 -18.59 -1.35 -3.09
N MET A 128 -17.63 -0.42 -3.16
CA MET A 128 -16.64 -0.34 -4.24
C MET A 128 -15.71 -1.55 -4.25
N GLN A 129 -15.28 -2.04 -3.09
CA GLN A 129 -14.43 -3.23 -2.99
C GLN A 129 -15.12 -4.48 -3.54
N SER A 130 -16.43 -4.62 -3.33
CA SER A 130 -17.24 -5.71 -3.91
C SER A 130 -17.57 -5.48 -5.38
N TYR A 131 -17.82 -4.24 -5.81
CA TYR A 131 -18.07 -3.89 -7.22
C TYR A 131 -16.89 -4.25 -8.12
N LEU A 132 -15.67 -3.89 -7.72
CA LEU A 132 -14.45 -4.22 -8.45
C LEU A 132 -14.11 -5.74 -8.44
N LYS A 133 -14.71 -6.53 -7.52
CA LYS A 133 -14.63 -8.01 -7.49
C LYS A 133 -15.79 -8.69 -8.22
N ALA A 134 -16.78 -7.96 -8.74
CA ALA A 134 -17.95 -8.56 -9.37
C ALA A 134 -17.61 -9.06 -10.79
N GLY A 135 -17.94 -10.32 -11.07
CA GLY A 135 -17.74 -10.96 -12.38
C GLY A 135 -18.88 -10.73 -13.38
N ASP A 136 -19.89 -9.93 -13.03
CA ASP A 136 -21.01 -9.62 -13.92
C ASP A 136 -20.56 -8.73 -15.09
N PHE A 137 -21.14 -8.96 -16.27
CA PHE A 137 -20.80 -8.22 -17.50
C PHE A 137 -21.55 -6.89 -17.65
N THR A 138 -22.48 -6.57 -16.76
CA THR A 138 -23.27 -5.33 -16.81
C THR A 138 -23.11 -4.52 -15.53
N ILE A 139 -23.07 -3.19 -15.64
CA ILE A 139 -22.96 -2.25 -14.51
C ILE A 139 -24.06 -2.51 -13.46
N LYS A 140 -25.30 -2.74 -13.93
CA LYS A 140 -26.45 -3.08 -13.07
C LYS A 140 -26.27 -4.43 -12.36
N GLY A 141 -25.74 -5.45 -13.07
CA GLY A 141 -25.38 -6.75 -12.49
C GLY A 141 -24.31 -6.60 -11.41
N LYS A 142 -23.19 -5.93 -11.73
CA LYS A 142 -22.10 -5.68 -10.78
C LYS A 142 -22.54 -4.95 -9.53
N LEU A 143 -23.33 -3.87 -9.67
CA LEU A 143 -23.86 -3.13 -8.52
C LEU A 143 -24.82 -3.99 -7.69
N LYS A 144 -25.69 -4.79 -8.33
CA LYS A 144 -26.58 -5.72 -7.63
C LYS A 144 -25.79 -6.78 -6.86
N SER A 145 -24.80 -7.40 -7.47
CA SER A 145 -23.93 -8.40 -6.82
C SER A 145 -23.12 -7.79 -5.68
N ALA A 146 -22.57 -6.59 -5.86
CA ALA A 146 -21.85 -5.87 -4.82
C ALA A 146 -22.74 -5.49 -3.63
N LEU A 147 -24.00 -5.09 -3.89
CA LEU A 147 -24.99 -4.85 -2.84
C LEU A 147 -25.39 -6.15 -2.13
N ILE A 148 -25.59 -7.25 -2.84
CA ILE A 148 -25.93 -8.56 -2.24
C ILE A 148 -24.77 -9.08 -1.37
N GLU A 149 -23.52 -9.03 -1.84
CA GLU A 149 -22.35 -9.47 -1.07
C GLU A 149 -22.20 -8.67 0.24
N ASN A 150 -22.37 -7.34 0.18
CA ASN A 150 -22.35 -6.50 1.38
C ASN A 150 -23.59 -6.72 2.27
N ALA A 151 -24.78 -6.93 1.69
CA ALA A 151 -26.01 -7.19 2.45
C ALA A 151 -25.96 -8.51 3.21
N ILE A 152 -25.35 -9.58 2.66
CA ILE A 152 -25.12 -10.84 3.38
C ILE A 152 -24.22 -10.60 4.60
N TYR A 153 -23.12 -9.87 4.41
CA TYR A 153 -22.20 -9.51 5.50
C TYR A 153 -22.91 -8.69 6.58
N TYR A 154 -23.57 -7.58 6.23
CA TYR A 154 -24.27 -6.72 7.18
C TYR A 154 -25.51 -7.37 7.81
N SER A 155 -26.20 -8.29 7.13
CA SER A 155 -27.28 -9.08 7.71
C SER A 155 -26.79 -9.91 8.91
N SER A 156 -25.59 -10.51 8.84
CA SER A 156 -25.01 -11.23 9.97
C SER A 156 -24.76 -10.33 11.20
N TYR A 157 -24.27 -9.10 10.99
CA TYR A 157 -24.11 -8.12 12.07
C TYR A 157 -25.46 -7.66 12.63
N LEU A 158 -26.42 -7.38 11.76
CA LEU A 158 -27.78 -6.97 12.16
C LEU A 158 -28.49 -8.06 12.97
N PHE A 159 -28.28 -9.34 12.66
CA PHE A 159 -28.79 -10.46 13.45
C PHE A 159 -28.21 -10.48 14.87
N ILE A 160 -26.88 -10.36 15.01
CA ILE A 160 -26.21 -10.28 16.32
C ILE A 160 -26.68 -9.05 17.11
N CYS A 161 -26.72 -7.88 16.46
CA CYS A 161 -27.23 -6.65 17.06
C CYS A 161 -28.71 -6.78 17.47
N GLY A 162 -29.54 -7.47 16.69
CA GLY A 162 -30.94 -7.74 17.01
C GLY A 162 -31.10 -8.53 18.31
N ILE A 163 -30.31 -9.60 18.49
CA ILE A 163 -30.30 -10.39 19.73
C ILE A 163 -29.87 -9.53 20.92
N LEU A 164 -28.82 -8.70 20.77
CA LEU A 164 -28.35 -7.80 21.81
C LEU A 164 -29.39 -6.72 22.18
N LEU A 165 -30.09 -6.15 21.20
CA LEU A 165 -31.16 -5.18 21.43
C LEU A 165 -32.38 -5.82 22.11
N ILE A 166 -32.74 -7.06 21.76
CA ILE A 166 -33.79 -7.82 22.46
C ILE A 166 -33.39 -8.05 23.93
N TYR A 167 -32.13 -8.41 24.21
CA TYR A 167 -31.63 -8.54 25.58
C TYR A 167 -31.68 -7.23 26.37
N ILE A 168 -31.33 -6.09 25.75
CA ILE A 168 -31.40 -4.75 26.37
C ILE A 168 -32.86 -4.34 26.63
N ALA A 169 -33.76 -4.58 25.68
CA ALA A 169 -35.19 -4.33 25.84
C ALA A 169 -35.82 -5.20 26.94
N ALA A 170 -35.43 -6.48 27.02
CA ALA A 170 -35.86 -7.41 28.08
C ALA A 170 -35.39 -6.98 29.48
N LYS A 171 -34.33 -6.17 29.58
CA LYS A 171 -33.91 -5.50 30.82
C LYS A 171 -34.66 -4.20 31.14
N GLY A 172 -35.71 -3.86 30.38
CA GLY A 172 -36.60 -2.73 30.66
C GLY A 172 -36.11 -1.37 30.18
N VAL A 173 -35.08 -1.31 29.33
CA VAL A 173 -34.56 -0.04 28.78
C VAL A 173 -35.36 0.38 27.55
N SER A 174 -35.95 1.58 27.56
CA SER A 174 -36.62 2.11 26.36
C SER A 174 -35.62 2.40 25.23
N LEU A 175 -35.87 1.85 24.04
CA LEU A 175 -35.02 1.96 22.86
C LEU A 175 -35.43 3.15 21.98
N ASP A 176 -35.02 4.35 22.37
CA ASP A 176 -35.22 5.56 21.55
C ASP A 176 -34.22 5.63 20.38
N TRP A 177 -34.59 6.29 19.27
CA TRP A 177 -33.69 6.50 18.13
C TRP A 177 -32.35 7.14 18.50
N GLN A 178 -32.36 8.08 19.46
CA GLN A 178 -31.14 8.71 19.98
C GLN A 178 -30.24 7.72 20.73
N LYS A 179 -30.83 6.83 21.54
CA LYS A 179 -30.11 5.76 22.24
C LYS A 179 -29.58 4.72 21.26
N LEU A 180 -30.37 4.31 20.27
CA LEU A 180 -29.93 3.38 19.23
C LEU A 180 -28.75 3.94 18.43
N LYS A 181 -28.79 5.24 18.07
CA LYS A 181 -27.68 5.94 17.43
C LYS A 181 -26.42 5.93 18.31
N ALA A 182 -26.55 6.19 19.61
CA ALA A 182 -25.43 6.22 20.54
C ALA A 182 -24.86 4.82 20.84
N ILE A 183 -25.70 3.78 20.89
CA ILE A 183 -25.28 2.37 20.97
C ILE A 183 -24.50 1.99 19.72
N ALA A 184 -24.97 2.39 18.53
CA ALA A 184 -24.29 2.09 17.27
C ALA A 184 -22.92 2.80 17.14
N SER A 185 -22.80 4.07 17.56
CA SER A 185 -21.50 4.75 17.60
C SER A 185 -20.57 4.12 18.64
N SER A 186 -21.05 3.87 19.86
CA SER A 186 -20.27 3.23 20.92
C SER A 186 -19.74 1.84 20.50
N ALA A 187 -20.58 1.01 19.87
CA ALA A 187 -20.17 -0.31 19.36
C ALA A 187 -19.11 -0.21 18.25
N SER A 188 -19.28 0.73 17.30
CA SER A 188 -18.28 1.00 16.25
C SER A 188 -16.92 1.41 16.85
N ASN A 189 -16.95 2.28 17.86
CA ASN A 189 -15.77 2.78 18.56
C ASN A 189 -15.10 1.68 19.39
N THR A 190 -15.88 0.85 20.10
CA THR A 190 -15.39 -0.29 20.90
C THR A 190 -14.68 -1.33 20.04
N TRP A 191 -15.26 -1.66 18.88
CA TRP A 191 -14.60 -2.54 17.90
C TRP A 191 -13.28 -1.94 17.39
N GLY A 192 -13.29 -0.63 17.11
CA GLY A 192 -12.10 0.12 16.75
C GLY A 192 -11.00 0.10 17.82
N LEU A 193 -11.34 0.33 19.09
CA LEU A 193 -10.38 0.33 20.20
C LEU A 193 -9.87 -1.08 20.49
N PHE A 194 -10.71 -2.12 20.40
CA PHE A 194 -10.25 -3.52 20.49
C PHE A 194 -9.19 -3.83 19.43
N LEU A 195 -9.42 -3.43 18.18
CA LEU A 195 -8.46 -3.59 17.10
C LEU A 195 -7.19 -2.76 17.36
N LEU A 196 -7.33 -1.56 17.94
CA LEU A 196 -6.22 -0.72 18.38
C LEU A 196 -5.35 -1.41 19.46
N VAL A 197 -5.92 -2.09 20.48
CA VAL A 197 -5.13 -2.86 21.47
C VAL A 197 -4.23 -3.87 20.80
N LEU A 198 -4.79 -4.66 19.88
CA LEU A 198 -4.06 -5.74 19.20
C LEU A 198 -2.91 -5.19 18.36
N LEU A 199 -3.16 -4.12 17.60
CA LEU A 199 -2.16 -3.49 16.75
C LEU A 199 -1.09 -2.77 17.56
N LEU A 200 -1.50 -1.94 18.53
CA LEU A 200 -0.60 -1.11 19.31
C LEU A 200 0.25 -1.97 20.27
N GLY A 201 -0.34 -2.97 20.94
CA GLY A 201 0.39 -3.90 21.80
C GLY A 201 1.47 -4.71 21.07
N TYR A 202 1.27 -5.03 19.79
CA TYR A 202 2.33 -5.58 18.93
C TYR A 202 3.33 -4.50 18.49
N ALA A 203 2.83 -3.34 18.05
CA ALA A 203 3.64 -2.26 17.48
C ALA A 203 4.68 -1.70 18.47
N LEU A 204 4.29 -1.45 19.72
CA LEU A 204 5.15 -0.85 20.74
C LEU A 204 6.40 -1.70 21.03
N VAL A 205 6.36 -3.00 20.74
CA VAL A 205 7.52 -3.89 20.83
C VAL A 205 8.23 -4.03 19.48
N GLU A 206 7.48 -4.28 18.40
CA GLU A 206 8.07 -4.63 17.11
C GLU A 206 8.63 -3.43 16.33
N VAL A 207 8.14 -2.21 16.59
CA VAL A 207 8.67 -0.99 15.96
C VAL A 207 10.09 -0.70 16.45
N PRO A 208 10.38 -0.57 17.76
CA PRO A 208 11.76 -0.44 18.24
C PRO A 208 12.64 -1.63 17.80
N ARG A 209 12.17 -2.87 17.98
CA ARG A 209 12.92 -4.08 17.56
C ARG A 209 13.31 -4.03 16.08
N SER A 210 12.39 -3.60 15.21
CA SER A 210 12.67 -3.43 13.78
C SER A 210 13.65 -2.31 13.47
N LEU A 211 13.61 -1.19 14.20
CA LEU A 211 14.57 -0.09 14.02
C LEU A 211 15.99 -0.54 14.38
N TRP A 212 16.14 -1.28 15.49
CA TRP A 212 17.40 -1.90 15.87
C TRP A 212 17.91 -2.89 14.82
N ASN A 213 17.04 -3.80 14.36
CA ASN A 213 17.39 -4.81 13.35
C ASN A 213 17.81 -4.17 12.00
N ASN A 214 17.13 -3.09 11.59
CA ASN A 214 17.48 -2.32 10.39
C ASN A 214 18.79 -1.51 10.53
N ALA A 215 19.25 -1.25 11.77
CA ALA A 215 20.55 -0.63 12.01
C ALA A 215 21.73 -1.61 11.84
N ILE A 216 21.46 -2.92 11.76
CA ILE A 216 22.47 -3.97 11.58
C ILE A 216 22.49 -4.36 10.09
N PRO A 217 23.55 -4.01 9.32
CA PRO A 217 23.56 -4.19 7.88
C PRO A 217 23.51 -5.67 7.46
N GLY A 218 24.29 -6.53 8.15
CA GLY A 218 24.32 -7.97 7.85
C GLY A 218 22.99 -8.69 8.08
N PHE A 219 22.29 -8.37 9.18
CA PHE A 219 20.97 -8.92 9.47
C PHE A 219 19.93 -8.49 8.43
N THR A 220 19.95 -7.20 8.05
CA THR A 220 18.99 -6.64 7.08
C THR A 220 19.11 -7.35 5.72
N LEU A 221 20.33 -7.62 5.25
CA LEU A 221 20.57 -8.36 4.01
C LEU A 221 20.11 -9.84 4.10
N GLN A 222 20.44 -10.53 5.20
CA GLN A 222 19.98 -11.92 5.41
C GLN A 222 18.44 -12.02 5.44
N TYR A 223 17.79 -11.13 6.18
CA TYR A 223 16.33 -11.05 6.24
C TYR A 223 15.72 -10.71 4.86
N ALA A 224 16.41 -9.92 4.05
CA ALA A 224 15.97 -9.61 2.69
C ALA A 224 16.00 -10.83 1.77
N TYR A 225 17.03 -11.70 1.83
CA TYR A 225 17.04 -12.99 1.10
C TYR A 225 15.93 -13.93 1.57
N PHE A 226 15.72 -14.08 2.88
CA PHE A 226 14.60 -14.86 3.43
C PHE A 226 13.25 -14.37 2.91
N LYS A 227 13.04 -13.05 2.89
CA LYS A 227 11.81 -12.42 2.38
C LYS A 227 11.65 -12.62 0.87
N VAL A 228 12.74 -12.63 0.10
CA VAL A 228 12.74 -13.02 -1.32
C VAL A 228 12.21 -14.45 -1.46
N ALA A 229 12.86 -15.47 -0.89
CA ALA A 229 12.42 -16.87 -1.04
C ALA A 229 10.92 -17.06 -0.69
N LYS A 230 10.46 -16.45 0.42
CA LYS A 230 9.03 -16.45 0.79
C LYS A 230 8.11 -15.79 -0.25
N LEU A 231 8.53 -14.69 -0.88
CA LEU A 231 7.77 -14.06 -1.95
C LEU A 231 7.84 -14.85 -3.26
N ASN A 232 8.93 -15.57 -3.54
CA ASN A 232 9.02 -16.49 -4.69
C ASN A 232 7.97 -17.60 -4.58
N SER A 233 7.87 -18.23 -3.41
CA SER A 233 6.86 -19.27 -3.14
C SER A 233 5.43 -18.75 -3.33
N SER A 234 5.07 -17.61 -2.74
CA SER A 234 3.73 -17.02 -2.94
C SER A 234 3.51 -16.43 -4.34
N LYS A 235 4.57 -16.13 -5.10
CA LYS A 235 4.47 -15.81 -6.53
C LYS A 235 4.17 -17.07 -7.35
N ALA A 236 4.90 -18.16 -7.14
CA ALA A 236 4.68 -19.43 -7.84
C ALA A 236 3.27 -19.99 -7.58
N GLU A 237 2.81 -19.93 -6.33
CA GLU A 237 1.42 -20.23 -5.93
C GLU A 237 0.40 -19.38 -6.72
N ALA A 238 0.69 -18.09 -6.94
CA ALA A 238 -0.19 -17.21 -7.72
C ALA A 238 -0.12 -17.47 -9.24
N GLU A 239 1.04 -17.87 -9.77
CA GLU A 239 1.20 -18.30 -11.17
C GLU A 239 0.41 -19.59 -11.45
N GLU A 240 0.53 -20.60 -10.59
CA GLU A 240 -0.22 -21.88 -10.66
C GLU A 240 -1.73 -21.64 -10.60
N ASN A 241 -2.21 -20.87 -9.61
CA ASN A 241 -3.62 -20.48 -9.51
C ASN A 241 -4.16 -19.69 -10.72
N VAL A 242 -3.30 -19.02 -11.49
CA VAL A 242 -3.69 -18.38 -12.75
C VAL A 242 -3.73 -19.41 -13.89
N GLU A 243 -2.76 -20.32 -13.97
CA GLU A 243 -2.74 -21.38 -15.00
C GLU A 243 -3.97 -22.29 -14.92
N ASP A 244 -4.35 -22.79 -13.73
CA ASP A 244 -5.57 -23.61 -13.52
C ASP A 244 -6.86 -22.93 -14.00
N VAL A 245 -6.96 -21.62 -13.71
CA VAL A 245 -8.14 -20.80 -14.01
C VAL A 245 -8.20 -20.47 -15.50
N LEU A 246 -7.06 -20.23 -16.13
CA LEU A 246 -6.97 -20.03 -17.58
C LEU A 246 -7.18 -21.33 -18.36
N GLU A 247 -6.75 -22.48 -17.84
CA GLU A 247 -7.05 -23.79 -18.43
C GLU A 247 -8.56 -24.06 -18.41
N SER A 248 -9.21 -23.81 -17.26
CA SER A 248 -10.67 -23.86 -17.11
C SER A 248 -11.39 -22.92 -18.10
N LEU A 249 -10.85 -21.72 -18.32
CA LEU A 249 -11.35 -20.76 -19.31
C LEU A 249 -11.16 -21.24 -20.75
N GLN A 250 -10.05 -21.93 -21.08
CA GLN A 250 -9.83 -22.53 -22.40
C GLN A 250 -10.81 -23.67 -22.67
N GLY A 251 -11.09 -24.51 -21.68
CA GLY A 251 -12.15 -25.54 -21.78
C GLY A 251 -13.50 -24.91 -22.13
N ILE A 252 -13.92 -23.88 -21.39
CA ILE A 252 -15.15 -23.12 -21.64
C ILE A 252 -15.16 -22.45 -23.02
N SER A 253 -14.04 -21.84 -23.42
CA SER A 253 -13.92 -21.18 -24.74
C SER A 253 -14.06 -22.16 -25.91
N ARG A 254 -13.71 -23.44 -25.72
CA ARG A 254 -13.90 -24.49 -26.73
C ARG A 254 -15.29 -25.12 -26.70
N THR A 255 -15.96 -25.20 -25.54
CA THR A 255 -17.33 -25.73 -25.45
C THR A 255 -18.40 -24.75 -25.91
N VAL A 256 -18.15 -23.44 -25.88
CA VAL A 256 -19.11 -22.41 -26.33
C VAL A 256 -18.89 -22.07 -27.82
N PRO A 257 -19.81 -22.44 -28.73
CA PRO A 257 -19.67 -22.15 -30.16
C PRO A 257 -19.64 -20.65 -30.45
N ASN A 258 -18.96 -20.26 -31.54
CA ASN A 258 -18.82 -18.85 -31.95
C ASN A 258 -20.17 -18.13 -32.16
N ASN A 259 -21.22 -18.86 -32.54
CA ASN A 259 -22.56 -18.30 -32.81
C ASN A 259 -23.47 -18.25 -31.56
N HIS A 260 -22.97 -18.59 -30.37
CA HIS A 260 -23.77 -18.64 -29.15
C HIS A 260 -23.91 -17.26 -28.48
N GLN A 261 -25.07 -16.97 -27.88
CA GLN A 261 -25.35 -15.67 -27.22
C GLN A 261 -24.36 -15.32 -26.09
N LEU A 262 -23.73 -16.32 -25.47
CA LEU A 262 -22.71 -16.14 -24.42
C LEU A 262 -21.29 -15.90 -24.97
N ARG A 263 -21.05 -16.01 -26.28
CA ARG A 263 -19.71 -15.83 -26.89
C ARG A 263 -19.12 -14.42 -26.63
N PRO A 264 -19.86 -13.30 -26.71
CA PRO A 264 -19.33 -11.97 -26.37
C PRO A 264 -18.89 -11.85 -24.91
N CYS A 265 -19.51 -12.60 -23.99
CA CYS A 265 -19.12 -12.63 -22.60
C CYS A 265 -17.79 -13.39 -22.41
N VAL A 266 -17.59 -14.53 -23.10
CA VAL A 266 -16.31 -15.25 -23.11
C VAL A 266 -15.20 -14.37 -23.69
N GLU A 267 -15.46 -13.72 -24.82
CA GLU A 267 -14.52 -12.78 -25.47
C GLU A 267 -14.13 -11.62 -24.55
N THR A 268 -15.09 -11.05 -23.80
CA THR A 268 -14.82 -10.03 -22.78
C THR A 268 -13.88 -10.52 -21.68
N ILE A 269 -13.94 -11.79 -21.26
CA ILE A 269 -12.97 -12.36 -20.31
C ILE A 269 -11.60 -12.49 -20.99
N LEU A 270 -11.54 -13.06 -22.20
CA LEU A 270 -10.28 -13.31 -22.91
C LEU A 270 -9.49 -12.02 -23.16
N ARG A 271 -10.17 -10.91 -23.50
CA ARG A 271 -9.56 -9.58 -23.69
C ARG A 271 -8.93 -8.99 -22.43
N LYS A 272 -9.35 -9.43 -21.23
CA LYS A 272 -8.76 -9.00 -19.95
C LYS A 272 -7.52 -9.81 -19.56
N VAL A 273 -7.24 -10.93 -20.24
CA VAL A 273 -6.07 -11.76 -19.97
C VAL A 273 -4.89 -11.25 -20.81
N PRO A 274 -3.70 -11.00 -20.22
CA PRO A 274 -2.49 -10.68 -20.97
C PRO A 274 -2.19 -11.73 -22.05
N THR A 275 -1.77 -11.28 -23.24
CA THR A 275 -1.55 -12.16 -24.42
C THR A 275 -0.56 -13.28 -24.12
N GLU A 276 0.53 -13.00 -23.39
CA GLU A 276 1.54 -14.01 -23.00
C GLU A 276 0.93 -15.16 -22.17
N LEU A 277 0.04 -14.83 -21.23
CA LEU A 277 -0.65 -15.82 -20.38
C LEU A 277 -1.71 -16.59 -21.17
N LEU A 278 -2.42 -15.91 -22.08
CA LEU A 278 -3.40 -16.52 -22.97
C LEU A 278 -2.75 -17.55 -23.90
N GLU A 279 -1.64 -17.20 -24.56
CA GLU A 279 -0.87 -18.13 -25.41
C GLU A 279 -0.28 -19.30 -24.62
N ARG A 280 0.16 -19.07 -23.38
CA ARG A 280 0.63 -20.13 -22.49
C ARG A 280 -0.50 -21.10 -22.14
N ALA A 281 -1.67 -20.60 -21.74
CA ALA A 281 -2.84 -21.43 -21.45
C ALA A 281 -3.31 -22.27 -22.66
N VAL A 282 -3.34 -21.67 -23.86
CA VAL A 282 -3.68 -22.39 -25.10
C VAL A 282 -2.69 -23.51 -25.38
N ARG A 283 -1.38 -23.29 -25.18
CA ARG A 283 -0.33 -24.32 -25.36
C ARG A 283 -0.36 -25.41 -24.29
N ASN A 284 -0.66 -25.07 -23.04
CA ASN A 284 -0.79 -26.05 -21.96
C ASN A 284 -2.00 -26.96 -22.23
N TYR A 285 -3.17 -26.38 -22.52
CA TYR A 285 -4.40 -27.14 -22.82
C TYR A 285 -4.26 -28.06 -24.05
N THR A 286 -3.53 -27.65 -25.09
CA THR A 286 -3.28 -28.54 -26.25
C THR A 286 -2.28 -29.66 -25.95
N ARG A 287 -1.33 -29.44 -25.05
CA ARG A 287 -0.33 -30.46 -24.64
C ARG A 287 -0.85 -31.44 -23.59
N GLY A 288 -1.71 -31.00 -22.66
CA GLY A 288 -2.27 -31.86 -21.61
C GLY A 288 -3.19 -32.96 -22.14
N GLY A 289 -3.61 -32.86 -23.41
CA GLY A 289 -4.60 -33.73 -24.02
C GLY A 289 -6.00 -33.35 -23.54
N GLY A 290 -6.89 -32.99 -24.48
CA GLY A 290 -8.27 -32.60 -24.17
C GLY A 290 -9.19 -33.76 -23.73
N SER A 291 -8.65 -34.71 -22.95
CA SER A 291 -9.29 -35.98 -22.56
C SER A 291 -9.70 -36.01 -21.08
N GLY A 292 -9.53 -34.91 -20.35
CA GLY A 292 -10.01 -34.72 -18.98
C GLY A 292 -11.51 -34.37 -18.90
N GLY A 293 -12.37 -35.18 -19.53
CA GLY A 293 -13.82 -35.17 -19.28
C GLY A 293 -14.53 -33.82 -19.40
N THR A 294 -14.32 -33.05 -20.48
CA THR A 294 -15.18 -31.89 -20.76
C THR A 294 -16.61 -32.36 -20.98
N SER A 295 -17.48 -32.12 -20.00
CA SER A 295 -18.92 -32.31 -20.15
C SER A 295 -19.40 -31.45 -21.33
N SER A 296 -20.14 -32.06 -22.26
CA SER A 296 -20.71 -31.39 -23.45
C SER A 296 -21.83 -30.40 -23.12
N ILE A 297 -21.96 -30.02 -21.85
CA ILE A 297 -23.00 -29.15 -21.32
C ILE A 297 -22.53 -27.71 -21.49
N ILE A 298 -23.26 -26.95 -22.29
CA ILE A 298 -23.00 -25.52 -22.50
C ILE A 298 -23.06 -24.81 -21.12
N PRO A 299 -22.00 -24.09 -20.71
CA PRO A 299 -21.95 -23.48 -19.40
C PRO A 299 -23.00 -22.37 -19.25
N SER A 300 -23.66 -22.32 -18.10
CA SER A 300 -24.62 -21.26 -17.77
C SER A 300 -23.96 -19.89 -17.61
N GLU A 301 -24.72 -18.82 -17.81
CA GLU A 301 -24.27 -17.44 -17.55
C GLU A 301 -23.68 -17.27 -16.15
N LYS A 302 -24.28 -17.89 -15.12
CA LYS A 302 -23.76 -17.87 -13.74
C LYS A 302 -22.39 -18.55 -13.60
N ALA A 303 -22.13 -19.61 -14.36
CA ALA A 303 -20.80 -20.24 -14.40
C ALA A 303 -19.78 -19.32 -15.06
N LEU A 304 -20.17 -18.61 -16.13
CA LEU A 304 -19.32 -17.65 -16.82
C LEU A 304 -18.99 -16.42 -15.95
N VAL A 305 -19.97 -15.89 -15.20
CA VAL A 305 -19.77 -14.86 -14.18
C VAL A 305 -18.83 -15.32 -13.06
N ARG A 306 -18.97 -16.58 -12.59
CA ARG A 306 -18.06 -17.16 -11.58
C ARG A 306 -16.63 -17.26 -12.10
N ILE A 307 -16.43 -17.70 -13.34
CA ILE A 307 -15.10 -17.80 -13.97
C ILE A 307 -14.51 -16.41 -14.21
N HIS A 308 -15.29 -15.44 -14.70
CA HIS A 308 -14.82 -14.04 -14.82
C HIS A 308 -14.37 -13.47 -13.47
N LYS A 309 -15.14 -13.69 -12.39
CA LYS A 309 -14.75 -13.31 -11.02
C LYS A 309 -13.46 -14.00 -10.57
N GLN A 310 -13.27 -15.27 -10.92
CA GLN A 310 -12.08 -16.04 -10.58
C GLN A 310 -10.83 -15.57 -11.36
N VAL A 311 -10.97 -15.28 -12.66
CA VAL A 311 -9.93 -14.67 -13.52
C VAL A 311 -9.51 -13.30 -13.01
N ILE A 312 -10.46 -12.41 -12.69
CA ILE A 312 -10.15 -11.09 -12.11
C ILE A 312 -9.34 -11.26 -10.81
N LYS A 313 -9.80 -12.12 -9.90
CA LYS A 313 -9.15 -12.35 -8.61
C LYS A 313 -7.73 -12.94 -8.77
N SER A 314 -7.55 -13.93 -9.65
CA SER A 314 -6.25 -14.58 -9.82
C SER A 314 -5.24 -13.66 -10.50
N LEU A 315 -5.62 -12.96 -11.58
CA LEU A 315 -4.76 -11.96 -12.24
C LEU A 315 -4.32 -10.83 -11.29
N GLN A 316 -5.25 -10.27 -10.49
CA GLN A 316 -4.93 -9.26 -9.47
C GLN A 316 -3.98 -9.79 -8.39
N THR A 317 -4.04 -11.10 -8.08
CA THR A 317 -3.16 -11.73 -7.09
C THR A 317 -1.77 -11.95 -7.68
N LEU A 318 -1.67 -12.36 -8.95
CA LEU A 318 -0.41 -12.51 -9.68
C LEU A 318 0.32 -11.18 -9.83
N GLU A 319 -0.29 -10.16 -10.44
CA GLU A 319 0.30 -8.81 -10.64
C GLU A 319 0.85 -8.22 -9.32
N ARG A 320 0.10 -8.43 -8.23
CA ARG A 320 0.49 -8.02 -6.89
C ARG A 320 1.68 -8.81 -6.33
N SER A 321 1.72 -10.12 -6.53
CA SER A 321 2.86 -10.96 -6.14
C SER A 321 4.11 -10.64 -6.96
N GLU A 322 3.96 -10.32 -8.25
CA GLU A 322 5.06 -9.93 -9.14
C GLU A 322 5.64 -8.55 -8.81
N SER A 323 4.79 -7.55 -8.54
CA SER A 323 5.25 -6.22 -8.10
C SER A 323 5.94 -6.28 -6.73
N LEU A 324 5.36 -7.01 -5.77
CA LEU A 324 6.01 -7.30 -4.47
C LEU A 324 7.38 -7.97 -4.63
N TRP A 325 7.47 -8.95 -5.54
CA TRP A 325 8.72 -9.62 -5.89
C TRP A 325 9.73 -8.64 -6.48
N SER A 326 9.37 -7.86 -7.51
CA SER A 326 10.28 -6.93 -8.18
C SER A 326 10.85 -5.87 -7.23
N VAL A 327 9.99 -5.23 -6.42
CA VAL A 327 10.41 -4.24 -5.42
C VAL A 327 11.32 -4.86 -4.36
N GLN A 328 11.06 -6.11 -3.95
CA GLN A 328 11.94 -6.80 -3.01
C GLN A 328 13.29 -7.17 -3.63
N VAL A 329 13.33 -7.62 -4.89
CA VAL A 329 14.56 -7.93 -5.63
C VAL A 329 15.45 -6.68 -5.78
N GLU A 330 14.86 -5.54 -6.14
CA GLU A 330 15.57 -4.26 -6.22
C GLU A 330 16.14 -3.83 -4.87
N ASN A 331 15.38 -4.01 -3.79
CA ASN A 331 15.86 -3.77 -2.43
C ASN A 331 17.00 -4.72 -2.04
N VAL A 332 17.02 -5.98 -2.49
CA VAL A 332 18.17 -6.88 -2.26
C VAL A 332 19.41 -6.44 -3.03
N PHE A 333 19.30 -6.13 -4.33
CA PHE A 333 20.43 -5.61 -5.10
C PHE A 333 21.01 -4.33 -4.47
N TYR A 334 20.15 -3.44 -3.97
CA TYR A 334 20.58 -2.25 -3.26
C TYR A 334 21.32 -2.57 -1.94
N LEU A 335 20.85 -3.55 -1.17
CA LEU A 335 21.52 -3.99 0.06
C LEU A 335 22.84 -4.74 -0.21
N GLU A 336 22.93 -5.51 -1.31
CA GLU A 336 24.18 -6.08 -1.82
C GLU A 336 25.18 -4.99 -2.20
N ASP A 337 24.73 -3.97 -2.95
CA ASP A 337 25.53 -2.80 -3.31
C ASP A 337 26.04 -2.07 -2.05
N VAL A 338 25.19 -1.80 -1.06
CA VAL A 338 25.61 -1.18 0.22
C VAL A 338 26.63 -2.05 0.94
N SER A 339 26.38 -3.37 1.05
CA SER A 339 27.30 -4.31 1.70
C SER A 339 28.67 -4.33 1.02
N ARG A 340 28.72 -4.39 -0.32
CA ARG A 340 29.97 -4.36 -1.09
C ARG A 340 30.72 -3.03 -0.94
N ASN A 341 30.00 -1.89 -0.97
CA ASN A 341 30.60 -0.57 -0.79
C ASN A 341 31.10 -0.31 0.64
N MET A 342 30.54 -0.99 1.65
CA MET A 342 31.02 -0.94 3.04
C MET A 342 32.36 -1.68 3.24
N HIS A 343 32.62 -2.74 2.47
CA HIS A 343 33.89 -3.48 2.50
C HIS A 343 34.94 -2.94 1.50
N SER A 344 34.54 -2.05 0.60
CA SER A 344 35.42 -1.40 -0.38
C SER A 344 36.26 -0.29 0.27
N GLN A 345 37.54 -0.19 -0.08
CA GLN A 345 38.39 0.93 0.35
C GLN A 345 38.04 2.26 -0.36
N ASP A 346 37.44 2.19 -1.55
CA ASP A 346 36.91 3.37 -2.24
C ASP A 346 35.67 3.91 -1.52
N ARG A 347 35.78 5.10 -0.90
CA ARG A 347 34.66 5.82 -0.26
C ARG A 347 33.64 6.43 -1.25
N ARG A 348 33.47 5.80 -2.42
CA ARG A 348 32.55 6.22 -3.50
C ARG A 348 31.53 5.12 -3.71
N PHE A 349 30.24 5.45 -3.60
CA PHE A 349 29.19 4.47 -3.82
C PHE A 349 29.13 3.99 -5.28
N LYS A 350 29.47 2.72 -5.52
CA LYS A 350 29.36 2.04 -6.82
C LYS A 350 28.15 1.12 -6.82
N SER A 351 27.11 1.48 -7.57
CA SER A 351 25.96 0.60 -7.82
C SER A 351 26.20 -0.28 -9.03
N GLU A 352 25.75 -1.53 -8.98
CA GLU A 352 25.91 -2.49 -10.09
C GLU A 352 24.88 -2.26 -11.20
N PHE A 353 23.69 -1.81 -10.85
CA PHE A 353 22.62 -1.42 -11.78
C PHE A 353 22.23 0.05 -11.53
N PRO A 354 23.00 1.04 -12.05
CA PRO A 354 22.75 2.44 -11.76
C PRO A 354 21.38 2.87 -12.34
N PRO A 355 20.46 3.39 -11.51
CA PRO A 355 19.17 3.89 -12.02
C PRO A 355 19.41 5.06 -12.97
N GLN A 356 18.64 5.13 -14.06
CA GLN A 356 18.71 6.24 -15.01
C GLN A 356 18.23 7.54 -14.34
N ARG A 357 19.18 8.34 -13.83
CA ARG A 357 18.93 9.65 -13.23
C ARG A 357 19.10 10.75 -14.26
N THR A 358 18.20 11.74 -14.21
CA THR A 358 18.37 13.02 -14.91
C THR A 358 19.69 13.69 -14.50
N GLN A 359 20.24 14.56 -15.35
CA GLN A 359 21.57 15.17 -15.09
C GLN A 359 21.60 15.96 -13.77
N LEU A 360 20.52 16.67 -13.44
CA LEU A 360 20.35 17.35 -12.14
C LEU A 360 20.39 16.37 -10.96
N GLY A 361 19.75 15.20 -11.10
CA GLY A 361 19.75 14.13 -10.09
C GLY A 361 21.13 13.48 -9.87
N LYS A 362 22.06 13.60 -10.82
CA LYS A 362 23.46 13.16 -10.66
C LYS A 362 24.31 14.18 -9.91
N ILE A 363 24.02 15.48 -10.07
CA ILE A 363 24.72 16.57 -9.36
C ILE A 363 24.31 16.61 -7.89
N MET A 364 23.01 16.51 -7.60
CA MET A 364 22.49 16.52 -6.22
C MET A 364 22.91 15.29 -5.40
N TYR A 365 23.19 14.15 -6.04
CA TYR A 365 23.66 12.92 -5.39
C TYR A 365 25.14 12.66 -5.69
N SER A 366 26.03 13.43 -5.06
CA SER A 366 27.46 13.11 -5.07
C SER A 366 27.72 11.71 -4.49
N PRO A 367 28.50 10.84 -5.17
CA PRO A 367 28.72 9.45 -4.75
C PRO A 367 29.49 9.33 -3.43
N LEU A 368 30.16 10.39 -2.98
CA LEU A 368 30.78 10.48 -1.66
C LEU A 368 29.73 10.68 -0.55
N ILE A 369 28.80 11.62 -0.76
CA ILE A 369 27.72 11.92 0.20
C ILE A 369 26.81 10.68 0.36
N HIS A 370 26.49 10.01 -0.75
CA HIS A 370 25.70 8.78 -0.72
C HIS A 370 26.41 7.65 0.05
N TRP A 371 27.73 7.53 -0.07
CA TRP A 371 28.52 6.54 0.70
C TRP A 371 28.48 6.85 2.21
N TYR A 372 28.74 8.09 2.62
CA TYR A 372 28.68 8.48 4.04
C TYR A 372 27.28 8.31 4.63
N TRP A 373 26.24 8.67 3.87
CA TRP A 373 24.85 8.49 4.31
C TRP A 373 24.54 7.02 4.54
N GLU A 374 24.76 6.15 3.54
CA GLU A 374 24.35 4.75 3.59
C GLU A 374 25.24 3.87 4.47
N CYS A 375 26.56 4.04 4.42
CA CYS A 375 27.49 3.18 5.14
C CYS A 375 27.73 3.61 6.60
N PHE A 376 27.48 4.87 6.95
CA PHE A 376 27.77 5.41 8.30
C PHE A 376 26.55 6.07 8.97
N CYS A 377 26.00 7.14 8.38
CA CYS A 377 24.98 7.95 9.06
C CYS A 377 23.68 7.18 9.31
N LYS A 378 23.23 6.38 8.35
CA LYS A 378 21.97 5.63 8.39
C LYS A 378 21.89 4.64 9.56
N ALA A 379 22.97 3.92 9.84
CA ALA A 379 23.03 2.99 10.98
C ALA A 379 22.93 3.73 12.32
N HIS A 380 23.58 4.90 12.45
CA HIS A 380 23.48 5.74 13.65
C HIS A 380 22.10 6.39 13.79
N PHE A 381 21.51 6.85 12.69
CA PHE A 381 20.16 7.38 12.65
C PHE A 381 19.12 6.34 13.12
N PHE A 382 19.20 5.10 12.64
CA PHE A 382 18.30 4.02 13.11
C PHE A 382 18.53 3.67 14.59
N LYS A 383 19.76 3.73 15.11
CA LYS A 383 20.03 3.57 16.55
C LYS A 383 19.42 4.69 17.39
N MET A 384 19.54 5.95 16.96
CA MET A 384 18.90 7.09 17.64
C MET A 384 17.37 6.96 17.61
N LEU A 385 16.79 6.61 16.46
CA LEU A 385 15.35 6.41 16.31
C LEU A 385 14.86 5.21 17.13
N PHE A 386 15.66 4.14 17.29
CA PHE A 386 15.40 3.04 18.20
C PHE A 386 15.30 3.49 19.67
N VAL A 387 16.23 4.33 20.15
CA VAL A 387 16.20 4.85 21.53
C VAL A 387 14.95 5.71 21.75
N LEU A 388 14.67 6.63 20.83
CA LEU A 388 13.49 7.51 20.90
C LEU A 388 12.17 6.72 20.86
N ALA A 389 12.05 5.73 19.96
CA ALA A 389 10.87 4.88 19.85
C ALA A 389 10.71 3.96 21.07
N SER A 390 11.80 3.43 21.63
CA SER A 390 11.76 2.63 22.87
C SER A 390 11.27 3.46 24.04
N MET A 391 11.78 4.69 24.20
CA MET A 391 11.35 5.61 25.25
C MET A 391 9.86 5.95 25.10
N MET A 392 9.41 6.33 23.91
CA MET A 392 7.99 6.61 23.66
C MET A 392 7.10 5.38 23.88
N SER A 393 7.55 4.18 23.49
CA SER A 393 6.81 2.94 23.78
C SER A 393 6.63 2.69 25.27
N ILE A 394 7.69 2.85 26.06
CA ILE A 394 7.64 2.69 27.52
C ILE A 394 6.71 3.74 28.13
N MET A 395 6.78 5.00 27.68
CA MET A 395 5.90 6.08 28.13
C MET A 395 4.42 5.78 27.83
N VAL A 396 4.10 5.25 26.64
CA VAL A 396 2.74 4.81 26.28
C VAL A 396 2.28 3.68 27.20
N VAL A 397 2.99 2.55 27.25
CA VAL A 397 2.59 1.40 28.10
C VAL A 397 2.44 1.80 29.57
N TRP A 398 3.34 2.64 30.09
CA TRP A 398 3.25 3.15 31.46
C TRP A 398 1.99 4.01 31.68
N SER A 399 1.72 4.94 30.77
CA SER A 399 0.60 5.88 30.90
C SER A 399 -0.75 5.22 30.72
N GLU A 400 -0.83 4.16 29.91
CA GLU A 400 -2.01 3.27 29.79
C GLU A 400 -2.27 2.50 31.10
N LEU A 401 -1.23 1.90 31.69
CA LEU A 401 -1.37 1.15 32.94
C LEU A 401 -1.70 2.04 34.13
N THR A 402 -1.21 3.28 34.14
CA THR A 402 -1.40 4.23 35.24
C THR A 402 -2.65 5.11 35.09
N PHE A 403 -3.32 5.05 33.94
CA PHE A 403 -4.57 5.73 33.59
C PHE A 403 -5.65 5.68 34.68
N PHE A 404 -5.77 4.56 35.39
CA PHE A 404 -6.75 4.37 36.48
C PHE A 404 -6.53 5.24 37.69
N ASN A 405 -5.27 5.59 37.99
CA ASN A 405 -4.94 6.20 39.26
C ASN A 405 -5.16 7.71 39.19
N ARG A 406 -6.36 8.13 39.60
CA ARG A 406 -6.80 9.53 39.48
C ARG A 406 -6.00 10.50 40.36
N ARG A 407 -5.53 10.05 41.53
CA ARG A 407 -4.72 10.83 42.48
C ARG A 407 -3.73 9.89 43.20
N PRO A 408 -2.40 10.07 43.08
CA PRO A 408 -1.70 11.06 42.23
C PRO A 408 -1.84 10.75 40.73
N VAL A 409 -1.72 11.77 39.88
CA VAL A 409 -1.66 11.61 38.42
C VAL A 409 -0.34 10.93 38.06
N LEU A 410 -0.40 9.67 37.61
CA LEU A 410 0.78 8.86 37.31
C LEU A 410 1.10 8.74 35.80
N SER A 411 0.17 9.14 34.92
CA SER A 411 0.42 9.21 33.47
C SER A 411 1.48 10.28 33.17
N ILE A 412 2.47 9.94 32.35
CA ILE A 412 3.57 10.84 32.00
C ILE A 412 3.05 11.95 31.07
N PHE A 413 2.19 11.62 30.10
CA PHE A 413 1.64 12.59 29.17
C PHE A 413 0.73 13.61 29.87
N ALA A 414 -0.12 13.15 30.80
CA ALA A 414 -0.97 14.02 31.60
C ALA A 414 -0.15 14.97 32.49
N ASN A 415 0.94 14.50 33.10
CA ASN A 415 1.82 15.36 33.90
C ASN A 415 2.53 16.44 33.07
N VAL A 416 2.98 16.12 31.85
CA VAL A 416 3.57 17.13 30.93
C VAL A 416 2.53 18.20 30.56
N ILE A 417 1.30 17.81 30.26
CA ILE A 417 0.23 18.74 29.88
C ILE A 417 -0.27 19.57 31.07
N ASN A 418 -0.36 18.98 32.27
CA ASN A 418 -0.72 19.72 33.49
C ASN A 418 0.34 20.77 33.86
N LEU A 419 1.63 20.46 33.68
CA LEU A 419 2.72 21.42 33.89
C LEU A 419 2.64 22.56 32.87
N ALA A 420 2.43 22.24 31.59
CA ALA A 420 2.30 23.24 30.53
C ALA A 420 1.00 24.08 30.63
N LYS A 421 -0.11 23.51 31.16
CA LYS A 421 -1.35 24.24 31.49
C LYS A 421 -1.06 25.37 32.47
N TYR A 422 -0.24 25.13 33.50
CA TYR A 422 0.12 26.13 34.49
C TYR A 422 0.98 27.28 33.91
N SER A 423 1.85 26.97 32.94
CA SER A 423 2.72 27.96 32.28
C SER A 423 2.09 28.65 31.07
N TYR A 424 0.83 28.34 30.72
CA TYR A 424 0.14 28.80 29.50
C TYR A 424 0.89 28.52 28.18
N ASP A 425 1.81 27.54 28.16
CA ASP A 425 2.58 27.17 26.97
C ASP A 425 1.79 26.22 26.07
N PHE A 426 0.78 26.78 25.40
CA PHE A 426 -0.05 26.07 24.44
C PHE A 426 0.74 25.53 23.24
N PHE A 427 1.86 26.16 22.86
CA PHE A 427 2.69 25.70 21.76
C PHE A 427 3.38 24.38 22.10
N THR A 428 3.94 24.26 23.32
CA THR A 428 4.50 22.99 23.80
C THR A 428 3.43 21.90 23.92
N ILE A 429 2.21 22.23 24.39
CA ILE A 429 1.08 21.27 24.42
C ILE A 429 0.74 20.79 23.01
N GLU A 430 0.64 21.71 22.04
CA GLU A 430 0.31 21.39 20.65
C GLU A 430 1.40 20.49 20.02
N LEU A 431 2.66 20.91 20.08
CA LEU A 431 3.80 20.19 19.51
C LEU A 431 4.02 18.82 20.16
N PHE A 432 3.89 18.72 21.48
CA PHE A 432 3.99 17.44 22.19
C PHE A 432 2.87 16.48 21.78
N SER A 433 1.62 16.97 21.75
CA SER A 433 0.46 16.18 21.31
C SER A 433 0.60 15.71 19.86
N MET A 434 1.07 16.59 18.97
CA MET A 434 1.41 16.25 17.58
C MET A 434 2.42 15.10 17.50
N ILE A 435 3.52 15.14 18.28
CA ILE A 435 4.57 14.12 18.27
C ILE A 435 4.03 12.77 18.77
N VAL A 436 3.25 12.77 19.86
CA VAL A 436 2.65 11.55 20.42
C VAL A 436 1.64 10.94 19.46
N LEU A 437 0.73 11.73 18.87
CA LEU A 437 -0.20 11.26 17.84
C LEU A 437 0.55 10.68 16.63
N CYS A 438 1.54 11.40 16.09
CA CYS A 438 2.37 10.89 14.98
C CYS A 438 3.00 9.52 15.30
N TYR A 439 3.45 9.34 16.55
CA TYR A 439 4.02 8.07 17.01
C TYR A 439 2.97 6.94 17.08
N LEU A 440 1.80 7.20 17.67
CA LEU A 440 0.69 6.24 17.74
C LEU A 440 0.17 5.84 16.35
N PHE A 441 0.05 6.81 15.43
CA PHE A 441 -0.30 6.57 14.03
C PHE A 441 0.76 5.71 13.33
N TYR A 442 2.05 6.04 13.48
CA TYR A 442 3.15 5.26 12.91
C TYR A 442 3.17 3.82 13.44
N CYS A 443 3.01 3.62 14.75
CA CYS A 443 2.96 2.30 15.37
C CYS A 443 1.79 1.46 14.84
N THR A 444 0.59 2.03 14.84
CA THR A 444 -0.63 1.35 14.41
C THR A 444 -0.55 0.96 12.93
N TYR A 445 -0.16 1.88 12.04
CA TYR A 445 -0.16 1.62 10.60
C TYR A 445 1.04 0.78 10.12
N SER A 446 2.22 0.93 10.72
CA SER A 446 3.38 0.08 10.39
C SER A 446 3.12 -1.40 10.70
N THR A 447 2.34 -1.70 11.74
CA THR A 447 1.94 -3.06 12.09
C THR A 447 0.97 -3.65 11.07
N ILE A 448 -0.06 -2.91 10.66
CA ILE A 448 -1.07 -3.42 9.71
C ILE A 448 -0.43 -3.79 8.37
N LEU A 449 0.49 -2.97 7.87
CA LEU A 449 1.21 -3.21 6.63
C LEU A 449 2.21 -4.39 6.72
N ARG A 450 2.47 -4.93 7.92
CA ARG A 450 3.38 -6.08 8.15
C ARG A 450 2.68 -7.41 8.37
N ILE A 451 1.50 -7.44 9.00
CA ILE A 451 0.80 -8.69 9.37
C ILE A 451 0.38 -9.49 8.12
N ARG A 452 0.82 -10.76 7.99
CA ARG A 452 0.56 -11.59 6.77
C ARG A 452 -0.93 -11.72 6.41
N PHE A 453 -1.81 -11.79 7.41
CA PHE A 453 -3.27 -11.86 7.20
C PHE A 453 -3.85 -10.57 6.60
N LEU A 454 -3.27 -9.41 6.90
CA LEU A 454 -3.63 -8.10 6.34
C LEU A 454 -2.80 -7.76 5.09
N ASN A 455 -1.70 -8.49 4.85
CA ASN A 455 -0.87 -8.47 3.65
C ASN A 455 -1.57 -9.09 2.41
N LEU A 456 -2.90 -9.06 2.40
CA LEU A 456 -3.76 -9.01 1.22
C LEU A 456 -3.82 -7.61 0.60
N TYR A 457 -3.27 -6.57 1.24
CA TYR A 457 -3.33 -5.18 0.79
C TYR A 457 -1.99 -4.45 0.99
N TYR A 458 -1.19 -4.34 -0.08
CA TYR A 458 0.13 -3.70 -0.08
C TYR A 458 0.09 -2.41 -0.91
N LEU A 459 0.73 -1.35 -0.41
CA LEU A 459 0.95 -0.12 -1.15
C LEU A 459 2.33 -0.19 -1.81
N ALA A 460 2.33 -0.51 -3.11
CA ALA A 460 3.54 -0.54 -3.92
C ALA A 460 3.85 0.89 -4.43
N PRO A 461 5.06 1.42 -4.19
CA PRO A 461 5.47 2.71 -4.75
C PRO A 461 5.61 2.63 -6.28
N HIS A 462 5.68 3.79 -6.94
CA HIS A 462 5.81 3.93 -8.41
C HIS A 462 4.52 3.55 -9.17
N HIS A 463 3.36 3.96 -8.64
CA HIS A 463 2.04 3.77 -9.26
C HIS A 463 1.62 2.29 -9.45
N GLN A 464 2.24 1.37 -8.70
CA GLN A 464 1.97 -0.07 -8.76
C GLN A 464 0.88 -0.53 -7.76
N THR A 465 0.17 0.40 -7.09
CA THR A 465 -0.88 0.02 -6.12
C THR A 465 -2.24 -0.13 -6.81
N ASN A 466 -2.74 -1.37 -6.83
CA ASN A 466 -4.07 -1.71 -7.33
C ASN A 466 -5.18 -1.04 -6.49
N GLU A 467 -6.28 -0.68 -7.16
CA GLU A 467 -7.44 0.00 -6.55
C GLU A 467 -7.95 -0.68 -5.26
N HIS A 468 -7.99 -2.01 -5.23
CA HIS A 468 -8.42 -2.77 -4.06
C HIS A 468 -7.55 -2.54 -2.82
N SER A 469 -6.22 -2.46 -2.97
CA SER A 469 -5.30 -2.14 -1.88
C SER A 469 -5.50 -0.71 -1.40
N LEU A 470 -5.76 0.19 -2.35
CA LEU A 470 -5.97 1.61 -2.09
C LEU A 470 -7.28 1.85 -1.30
N ILE A 471 -8.41 1.27 -1.74
CA ILE A 471 -9.71 1.31 -1.04
C ILE A 471 -9.57 0.72 0.37
N PHE A 472 -8.90 -0.43 0.51
CA PHE A 472 -8.68 -1.05 1.82
C PHE A 472 -7.90 -0.11 2.76
N SER A 473 -6.85 0.56 2.27
CA SER A 473 -6.10 1.50 3.08
C SER A 473 -6.94 2.70 3.54
N GLY A 474 -7.81 3.25 2.68
CA GLY A 474 -8.77 4.28 3.09
C GLY A 474 -9.73 3.80 4.17
N MET A 475 -10.29 2.59 4.01
CA MET A 475 -11.20 1.96 4.98
C MET A 475 -10.53 1.73 6.33
N LEU A 476 -9.27 1.31 6.30
CA LEU A 476 -8.46 1.05 7.48
C LEU A 476 -8.15 2.35 8.26
N LEU A 477 -7.74 3.40 7.55
CA LEU A 477 -7.46 4.71 8.12
C LEU A 477 -8.73 5.29 8.77
N CYS A 478 -9.83 5.43 8.03
CA CYS A 478 -11.08 5.97 8.59
C CYS A 478 -11.66 5.14 9.74
N ARG A 479 -11.39 3.82 9.82
CA ARG A 479 -11.82 2.95 10.92
C ARG A 479 -10.98 3.11 12.19
N LEU A 480 -9.66 3.30 12.04
CA LEU A 480 -8.71 3.30 13.18
C LEU A 480 -8.34 4.68 13.68
N THR A 481 -8.51 5.72 12.87
CA THR A 481 -8.25 7.09 13.31
C THR A 481 -9.14 7.49 14.49
N PRO A 482 -10.47 7.23 14.51
CA PRO A 482 -11.29 7.60 15.65
C PRO A 482 -10.91 6.96 17.00
N PRO A 483 -10.78 5.61 17.12
CA PRO A 483 -10.38 4.99 18.38
C PRO A 483 -8.99 5.47 18.86
N MET A 484 -8.06 5.76 17.95
CA MET A 484 -6.75 6.30 18.34
C MET A 484 -6.84 7.69 18.99
N CYS A 485 -7.79 8.53 18.58
CA CYS A 485 -8.00 9.83 19.20
C CYS A 485 -8.53 9.69 20.63
N LEU A 486 -9.49 8.79 20.87
CA LEU A 486 -9.97 8.50 22.23
C LEU A 486 -8.86 7.94 23.11
N ASN A 487 -8.05 7.01 22.59
CA ASN A 487 -6.89 6.48 23.29
C ASN A 487 -5.90 7.58 23.69
N PHE A 488 -5.56 8.49 22.78
CA PHE A 488 -4.73 9.65 23.07
C PHE A 488 -5.36 10.62 24.09
N LEU A 489 -6.65 10.93 23.98
CA LEU A 489 -7.36 11.80 24.95
C LEU A 489 -7.42 11.17 26.35
N GLY A 490 -7.50 9.84 26.43
CA GLY A 490 -7.36 9.07 27.66
C GLY A 490 -5.96 9.21 28.27
N LEU A 491 -4.89 9.00 27.49
CA LEU A 491 -3.49 9.13 27.94
C LEU A 491 -3.20 10.47 28.63
N ILE A 492 -3.82 11.55 28.16
CA ILE A 492 -3.61 12.92 28.67
C ILE A 492 -4.61 13.33 29.76
N HIS A 493 -5.49 12.44 30.20
CA HIS A 493 -6.57 12.69 31.17
C HIS A 493 -7.50 13.88 30.79
N MET A 494 -7.72 14.11 29.49
CA MET A 494 -8.70 15.09 28.99
C MET A 494 -10.05 14.45 28.58
N ASP A 495 -10.19 13.14 28.77
CA ASP A 495 -11.43 12.41 28.56
C ASP A 495 -12.23 12.25 29.87
N SER A 496 -13.51 12.66 29.86
CA SER A 496 -14.33 12.74 31.08
C SER A 496 -14.84 11.38 31.56
N HIS A 497 -14.81 10.36 30.70
CA HIS A 497 -15.17 8.97 31.02
C HIS A 497 -14.42 8.39 32.24
N ILE A 498 -13.33 9.03 32.66
CA ILE A 498 -12.44 8.60 33.74
C ILE A 498 -12.38 9.62 34.88
N ILE A 499 -13.11 10.74 34.81
CA ILE A 499 -13.15 11.76 35.87
C ILE A 499 -14.61 12.02 36.23
N LYS A 500 -15.05 11.55 37.41
CA LYS A 500 -16.44 11.76 37.92
C LYS A 500 -16.69 13.21 38.39
N GLU A 501 -15.73 14.11 38.22
CA GLU A 501 -15.88 15.56 38.36
C GLU A 501 -16.16 16.15 36.97
N ARG A 502 -17.11 17.08 36.83
CA ARG A 502 -17.54 17.64 35.53
C ARG A 502 -16.48 18.58 34.93
N ILE A 503 -15.41 18.00 34.38
CA ILE A 503 -14.43 18.73 33.57
C ILE A 503 -14.99 18.88 32.15
N LEU A 504 -14.80 20.07 31.55
CA LEU A 504 -15.25 20.35 30.19
C LEU A 504 -14.50 19.48 29.18
N GLU A 505 -15.25 18.68 28.41
CA GLU A 505 -14.73 17.79 27.35
C GLU A 505 -14.30 18.54 26.08
N THR A 506 -13.43 17.87 25.31
CA THR A 506 -13.15 18.23 23.92
C THR A 506 -14.41 18.14 23.06
N TYR A 507 -14.48 18.97 22.01
CA TYR A 507 -15.60 18.87 21.05
C TYR A 507 -15.60 17.54 20.30
N TYR A 508 -14.44 16.92 20.16
CA TYR A 508 -14.26 15.58 19.63
C TYR A 508 -15.05 14.51 20.40
N THR A 509 -14.83 14.39 21.72
CA THR A 509 -15.49 13.38 22.59
C THR A 509 -17.02 13.47 22.48
N GLN A 510 -17.55 14.69 22.55
CA GLN A 510 -18.99 14.99 22.46
C GLN A 510 -19.66 14.47 21.16
N ILE A 511 -18.91 14.41 20.05
CA ILE A 511 -19.44 14.03 18.72
C ILE A 511 -19.21 12.55 18.42
N MET A 512 -18.08 11.99 18.85
CA MET A 512 -17.79 10.56 18.73
C MET A 512 -18.70 9.71 19.63
N GLY A 513 -19.16 10.30 20.74
CA GLY A 513 -20.27 9.84 21.55
C GLY A 513 -19.81 9.17 22.85
N HIS A 514 -20.48 9.53 23.94
CA HIS A 514 -20.21 8.99 25.28
C HIS A 514 -20.36 7.46 25.31
N MET A 515 -19.31 6.75 25.73
CA MET A 515 -19.35 5.29 25.91
C MET A 515 -20.28 4.86 27.06
N ASP A 516 -20.68 5.81 27.92
CA ASP A 516 -21.46 5.61 29.15
C ASP A 516 -22.91 5.15 28.96
N VAL A 517 -23.43 5.11 27.73
CA VAL A 517 -24.78 4.60 27.43
C VAL A 517 -24.96 3.14 27.90
N ILE A 518 -23.86 2.39 28.08
CA ILE A 518 -23.84 1.10 28.75
C ILE A 518 -22.73 1.11 29.82
N GLY A 519 -23.02 1.60 31.03
CA GLY A 519 -22.05 1.69 32.13
C GLY A 519 -21.33 0.37 32.47
N ILE A 520 -21.99 -0.78 32.28
CA ILE A 520 -21.39 -2.12 32.43
C ILE A 520 -20.19 -2.32 31.47
N ILE A 521 -20.28 -1.78 30.26
CA ILE A 521 -19.19 -1.81 29.29
C ILE A 521 -18.15 -0.76 29.68
N SER A 522 -18.54 0.48 30.01
CA SER A 522 -17.62 1.57 30.36
C SER A 522 -16.68 1.19 31.53
N ASP A 523 -17.22 0.75 32.67
CA ASP A 523 -16.41 0.41 33.86
C ASP A 523 -15.48 -0.80 33.63
N GLY A 524 -15.99 -1.86 32.97
CA GLY A 524 -15.19 -3.06 32.67
C GLY A 524 -14.12 -2.81 31.61
N PHE A 525 -14.49 -2.13 30.53
CA PHE A 525 -13.60 -1.82 29.42
C PHE A 525 -12.41 -0.98 29.85
N ASN A 526 -12.65 0.05 30.68
CA ASN A 526 -11.58 0.81 31.30
C ASN A 526 -10.58 -0.15 31.96
N ILE A 527 -11.04 -1.02 32.88
CA ILE A 527 -10.16 -1.94 33.64
C ILE A 527 -9.40 -2.92 32.73
N TYR A 528 -10.07 -3.57 31.79
CA TYR A 528 -9.46 -4.63 30.98
C TYR A 528 -8.59 -4.11 29.84
N PHE A 529 -8.80 -2.89 29.33
CA PHE A 529 -8.13 -2.39 28.13
C PHE A 529 -6.58 -2.27 28.30
N PRO A 530 -6.04 -1.59 29.33
CA PRO A 530 -4.58 -1.54 29.57
C PRO A 530 -3.98 -2.89 29.95
N MET A 531 -4.71 -3.74 30.71
CA MET A 531 -4.24 -5.08 31.05
C MET A 531 -4.07 -5.95 29.80
N CYS A 532 -5.03 -5.90 28.87
CA CYS A 532 -4.93 -6.55 27.57
C CYS A 532 -3.74 -6.00 26.77
N MET A 533 -3.54 -4.68 26.71
CA MET A 533 -2.40 -4.10 25.99
C MET A 533 -1.07 -4.61 26.55
N LEU A 534 -0.87 -4.56 27.88
CA LEU A 534 0.34 -5.08 28.52
C LEU A 534 0.53 -6.58 28.24
N ALA A 535 -0.53 -7.38 28.28
CA ALA A 535 -0.47 -8.80 27.94
C ALA A 535 0.00 -9.01 26.49
N PHE A 536 -0.50 -8.23 25.52
CA PHE A 536 -0.04 -8.29 24.13
C PHE A 536 1.41 -7.79 23.94
N CYS A 537 1.82 -6.74 24.66
CA CYS A 537 3.22 -6.29 24.69
C CYS A 537 4.14 -7.41 25.20
N LEU A 538 3.84 -8.01 26.35
CA LEU A 538 4.63 -9.11 26.94
C LEU A 538 4.62 -10.35 26.03
N ALA A 539 3.48 -10.72 25.45
CA ALA A 539 3.39 -11.84 24.51
C ALA A 539 4.23 -11.63 23.23
N THR A 540 4.30 -10.39 22.74
CA THR A 540 5.14 -10.00 21.59
C THR A 540 6.62 -9.91 21.97
N TRP A 541 6.93 -9.49 23.20
CA TRP A 541 8.28 -9.43 23.74
C TRP A 541 8.91 -10.82 23.85
N PHE A 542 8.22 -11.76 24.50
CA PHE A 542 8.66 -13.16 24.67
C PHE A 542 8.38 -14.06 23.45
N SER A 543 7.88 -13.50 22.34
CA SER A 543 7.51 -14.22 21.11
C SER A 543 6.55 -15.40 21.34
N LEU A 544 5.66 -15.29 22.34
CA LEU A 544 4.72 -16.36 22.74
C LEU A 544 3.83 -16.82 21.58
N GLY A 545 3.43 -15.91 20.69
CA GLY A 545 2.62 -16.25 19.51
C GLY A 545 3.31 -17.24 18.57
N SER A 546 4.60 -17.03 18.26
CA SER A 546 5.37 -17.98 17.43
C SER A 546 5.60 -19.32 18.12
N ARG A 547 5.86 -19.29 19.44
CA ARG A 547 6.04 -20.51 20.26
C ARG A 547 4.75 -21.34 20.35
N ALA A 548 3.60 -20.68 20.51
CA ALA A 548 2.29 -21.34 20.55
C ALA A 548 1.90 -21.92 19.18
N LEU A 549 2.13 -21.20 18.08
CA LEU A 549 1.88 -21.72 16.72
C LEU A 549 2.75 -22.95 16.41
N ASN A 550 4.03 -22.92 16.78
CA ASN A 550 4.93 -24.06 16.64
C ASN A 550 4.46 -25.26 17.49
N ALA A 551 4.03 -25.03 18.73
CA ALA A 551 3.46 -26.07 19.60
C ALA A 551 2.14 -26.67 19.06
N MET A 552 1.37 -25.93 18.26
CA MET A 552 0.18 -26.42 17.56
C MET A 552 0.49 -27.11 16.21
N GLY A 553 1.77 -27.38 15.91
CA GLY A 553 2.18 -28.09 14.68
C GLY A 553 2.17 -27.24 13.41
N PHE A 554 1.83 -25.95 13.50
CA PHE A 554 2.01 -25.03 12.38
C PHE A 554 3.49 -24.65 12.28
N GLN A 555 4.25 -25.36 11.45
CA GLN A 555 5.65 -25.03 11.08
C GLN A 555 5.81 -23.68 10.34
N GLN A 556 4.75 -22.85 10.35
CA GLN A 556 4.59 -21.70 9.48
C GLN A 556 4.87 -20.39 10.24
N PHE A 557 6.16 -20.05 10.25
CA PHE A 557 6.81 -18.75 10.55
C PHE A 557 7.49 -18.54 11.92
N LEU A 558 8.73 -18.05 11.78
CA LEU A 558 9.75 -17.66 12.76
C LEU A 558 10.47 -18.80 13.51
N GLN A 559 11.80 -18.74 13.43
CA GLN A 559 12.78 -19.22 14.41
C GLN A 559 13.06 -20.72 14.58
N ASN A 560 12.77 -21.56 13.57
CA ASN A 560 13.66 -22.69 13.30
C ASN A 560 14.87 -22.15 12.51
N GLU A 561 16.03 -22.05 13.15
CA GLU A 561 17.27 -21.53 12.54
C GLU A 561 17.64 -22.28 11.26
N THR A 562 17.44 -23.60 11.24
CA THR A 562 17.67 -24.47 10.08
C THR A 562 16.84 -24.07 8.85
N ILE A 563 15.51 -24.02 8.98
CA ILE A 563 14.58 -23.62 7.91
C ILE A 563 14.84 -22.16 7.48
N ALA A 564 15.21 -21.29 8.43
CA ALA A 564 15.61 -19.92 8.10
C ALA A 564 16.90 -19.88 7.25
N THR A 565 17.92 -20.70 7.58
CA THR A 565 19.15 -20.76 6.78
C THR A 565 18.93 -21.34 5.37
N GLU A 566 18.06 -22.35 5.24
CA GLU A 566 17.69 -22.94 3.95
C GLU A 566 17.00 -21.90 3.04
N LEU A 567 15.97 -21.22 3.54
CA LEU A 567 15.27 -20.17 2.80
C LEU A 567 16.16 -18.95 2.50
N VAL A 568 17.12 -18.63 3.37
CA VAL A 568 18.14 -17.60 3.07
C VAL A 568 19.05 -18.05 1.94
N GLN A 569 19.43 -19.33 1.88
CA GLN A 569 20.27 -19.86 0.80
C GLN A 569 19.50 -19.92 -0.53
N GLU A 570 18.26 -20.42 -0.54
CA GLU A 570 17.37 -20.36 -1.70
C GLU A 570 17.21 -18.92 -2.22
N GLY A 571 17.04 -17.96 -1.29
CA GLY A 571 16.96 -16.53 -1.59
C GLY A 571 18.20 -15.98 -2.31
N LYS A 572 19.41 -16.38 -1.90
CA LYS A 572 20.65 -16.02 -2.62
C LYS A 572 20.69 -16.64 -4.01
N ASP A 573 20.31 -17.91 -4.14
CA ASP A 573 20.37 -18.63 -5.43
C ASP A 573 19.32 -18.12 -6.42
N LEU A 574 18.17 -17.64 -5.93
CA LEU A 574 17.18 -16.88 -6.70
C LEU A 574 17.75 -15.53 -7.19
N ILE A 575 18.34 -14.74 -6.29
CA ILE A 575 18.90 -13.43 -6.64
C ILE A 575 20.09 -13.57 -7.60
N ALA A 576 20.96 -14.56 -7.41
CA ALA A 576 22.04 -14.88 -8.33
C ALA A 576 21.54 -15.30 -9.72
N ARG A 577 20.37 -15.97 -9.82
CA ARG A 577 19.71 -16.29 -11.10
C ARG A 577 19.16 -15.03 -11.78
N GLU A 578 18.43 -14.19 -11.05
CA GLU A 578 17.82 -12.97 -11.59
C GLU A 578 18.88 -11.92 -11.97
N LYS A 579 19.98 -11.82 -11.21
CA LYS A 579 21.16 -11.02 -11.56
C LYS A 579 21.76 -11.41 -12.92
N ARG A 580 22.01 -12.72 -13.11
CA ARG A 580 22.46 -13.29 -14.40
C ARG A 580 21.43 -13.10 -15.53
N ARG A 581 20.14 -12.96 -15.21
CA ARG A 581 19.11 -12.61 -16.20
C ARG A 581 19.21 -11.15 -16.60
N ARG A 582 19.22 -10.20 -15.64
CA ARG A 582 19.33 -8.77 -15.90
C ARG A 582 20.61 -8.40 -16.65
N GLN A 583 21.75 -8.95 -16.24
CA GLN A 583 23.03 -8.73 -16.93
C GLN A 583 22.96 -9.16 -18.41
N ARG A 584 22.41 -10.35 -18.73
CA ARG A 584 22.24 -10.80 -20.12
C ARG A 584 21.31 -9.91 -20.94
N VAL A 585 20.29 -9.31 -20.33
CA VAL A 585 19.39 -8.35 -20.98
C VAL A 585 20.12 -7.04 -21.28
N GLU A 586 20.90 -6.52 -20.33
CA GLU A 586 21.71 -5.31 -20.53
C GLU A 586 22.84 -5.52 -21.56
N GLU A 587 23.50 -6.68 -21.56
CA GLU A 587 24.44 -7.11 -22.61
C GLU A 587 23.79 -7.28 -23.98
N ALA A 588 22.50 -7.65 -24.05
CA ALA A 588 21.74 -7.70 -25.31
C ALA A 588 21.34 -6.29 -25.80
N LEU A 589 20.99 -5.38 -24.88
CA LEU A 589 20.61 -4.01 -25.19
C LEU A 589 21.81 -3.13 -25.58
N SER A 590 22.96 -3.29 -24.91
CA SER A 590 24.21 -2.61 -25.27
C SER A 590 24.69 -3.01 -26.66
N ARG A 591 24.73 -4.31 -26.98
CA ARG A 591 25.03 -4.80 -28.34
C ARG A 591 24.12 -4.21 -29.43
N ARG A 592 22.85 -3.93 -29.13
CA ARG A 592 21.91 -3.23 -30.03
C ARG A 592 22.13 -1.72 -30.11
N ARG A 593 22.77 -1.10 -29.12
CA ARG A 593 23.05 0.34 -29.06
C ARG A 593 24.40 0.73 -29.68
N ASP A 594 25.34 -0.20 -29.80
CA ASP A 594 26.62 0.04 -30.47
C ASP A 594 26.45 0.10 -32.02
N PRO A 595 26.53 1.28 -32.67
CA PRO A 595 26.42 1.36 -34.14
C PRO A 595 27.60 0.67 -34.86
N THR A 596 28.70 0.50 -34.14
CA THR A 596 29.90 -0.26 -34.55
C THR A 596 29.65 -1.78 -34.59
N SER A 597 28.72 -2.33 -33.80
CA SER A 597 28.38 -3.76 -33.87
C SER A 597 27.65 -4.06 -35.18
N ILE A 598 26.65 -3.24 -35.52
CA ILE A 598 25.86 -3.34 -36.75
C ILE A 598 26.76 -3.15 -37.98
N THR A 599 27.64 -2.13 -38.00
CA THR A 599 28.57 -1.96 -39.13
C THR A 599 29.56 -3.11 -39.27
N ASN A 600 30.10 -3.65 -38.16
CA ASN A 600 30.97 -4.83 -38.22
C ASN A 600 30.24 -6.10 -38.68
N GLU A 601 28.97 -6.29 -38.30
CA GLU A 601 28.14 -7.40 -38.75
C GLU A 601 27.83 -7.30 -40.26
N TYR A 602 27.51 -6.10 -40.75
CA TYR A 602 27.37 -5.83 -42.20
C TYR A 602 28.70 -6.06 -42.95
N ILE A 603 29.83 -5.59 -42.42
CA ILE A 603 31.16 -5.79 -43.02
C ILE A 603 31.54 -7.27 -43.05
N ALA A 604 31.29 -8.03 -41.98
CA ALA A 604 31.55 -9.47 -41.93
C ALA A 604 30.68 -10.23 -42.95
N LYS A 605 29.41 -9.85 -43.09
CA LYS A 605 28.48 -10.42 -44.07
C LYS A 605 28.93 -10.16 -45.52
N TYR A 606 29.48 -8.98 -45.81
CA TYR A 606 30.10 -8.67 -47.11
C TYR A 606 31.43 -9.39 -47.33
N ARG A 607 32.28 -9.51 -46.29
CA ARG A 607 33.59 -10.18 -46.39
C ARG A 607 33.48 -11.68 -46.67
N ASN A 608 32.44 -12.32 -46.13
CA ASN A 608 32.09 -13.70 -46.45
C ASN A 608 31.47 -13.86 -47.85
N LEU A 609 30.86 -12.81 -48.41
CA LEU A 609 30.39 -12.79 -49.80
C LEU A 609 31.52 -12.58 -50.81
N SER A 610 32.56 -11.81 -50.46
CA SER A 610 33.74 -11.58 -51.31
C SER A 610 34.76 -12.73 -51.28
N GLY A 611 34.54 -13.78 -50.48
CA GLY A 611 35.48 -14.88 -50.27
C GLY A 611 35.49 -15.97 -51.36
N SER A 612 34.78 -15.79 -52.48
CA SER A 612 34.64 -16.81 -53.52
C SER A 612 35.05 -16.31 -54.92
N SER A 613 36.34 -16.03 -55.10
CA SER A 613 37.04 -16.20 -56.40
C SER A 613 38.56 -16.00 -56.28
N ILE A 614 39.28 -16.60 -57.23
CA ILE A 614 40.72 -16.46 -57.54
C ILE A 614 41.70 -17.26 -56.66
N GLN A 615 42.01 -18.45 -57.17
CA GLN A 615 43.29 -19.15 -57.00
C GLN A 615 44.44 -18.37 -57.66
N ALA A 616 45.54 -18.15 -56.93
CA ALA A 616 46.89 -17.98 -57.48
C ALA A 616 47.91 -18.28 -56.37
N GLY A 617 48.92 -19.12 -56.64
CA GLY A 617 49.81 -19.67 -55.61
C GLY A 617 51.11 -18.89 -55.36
N GLY A 618 51.79 -19.21 -54.26
CA GLY A 618 53.11 -18.67 -53.92
C GLY A 618 53.60 -19.10 -52.52
N PHE A 619 54.63 -19.95 -52.49
CA PHE A 619 55.41 -20.48 -51.36
C PHE A 619 55.56 -19.59 -50.09
N GLY A 620 55.60 -20.21 -48.89
CA GLY A 620 56.06 -19.49 -47.67
C GLY A 620 55.92 -20.13 -46.27
N ALA A 621 56.46 -21.34 -46.04
CA ALA A 621 56.96 -21.92 -44.75
C ALA A 621 56.32 -21.67 -43.35
N HIS A 622 56.18 -22.79 -42.59
CA HIS A 622 56.12 -22.94 -41.12
C HIS A 622 54.97 -22.27 -40.31
N ARG A 623 54.14 -23.00 -39.56
CA ARG A 623 54.50 -23.91 -38.45
C ARG A 623 53.48 -25.06 -38.22
N THR A 624 53.95 -26.11 -37.54
CA THR A 624 53.22 -27.32 -37.10
C THR A 624 53.12 -27.33 -35.53
N PRO A 625 52.61 -28.39 -34.84
CA PRO A 625 51.18 -28.61 -34.57
C PRO A 625 50.90 -28.91 -33.06
N THR A 626 50.06 -29.93 -32.76
CA THR A 626 49.62 -30.50 -31.44
C THR A 626 48.49 -29.74 -30.72
N ASP A 627 47.42 -30.34 -30.16
CA ASP A 627 46.64 -31.60 -30.35
C ASP A 627 45.27 -31.42 -29.62
N GLY A 628 44.19 -32.23 -29.71
CA GLY A 628 43.81 -33.47 -30.42
C GLY A 628 42.25 -33.53 -30.53
N LEU A 629 41.59 -34.41 -31.32
CA LEU A 629 41.25 -35.83 -31.10
C LEU A 629 40.43 -36.10 -29.79
N LEU A 630 39.21 -36.68 -29.75
CA LEU A 630 38.25 -37.31 -30.68
C LEU A 630 36.80 -37.07 -30.11
N CYS A 631 35.65 -37.24 -30.79
CA CYS A 631 35.15 -38.43 -31.50
C CYS A 631 33.92 -38.11 -32.42
N ASP A 632 33.67 -39.00 -33.39
CA ASP A 632 32.70 -38.87 -34.50
C ASP A 632 31.21 -39.13 -34.19
N GLY A 633 30.33 -38.80 -35.17
CA GLY A 633 28.94 -39.27 -35.23
C GLY A 633 28.10 -38.67 -36.38
N GLU A 634 28.14 -39.30 -37.55
CA GLU A 634 27.23 -39.28 -38.74
C GLU A 634 25.82 -38.61 -38.63
N ARG A 635 25.15 -38.06 -39.67
CA ARG A 635 25.28 -38.06 -41.16
C ARG A 635 24.30 -37.03 -41.79
N VAL A 636 24.50 -36.66 -43.08
CA VAL A 636 23.52 -36.27 -44.15
C VAL A 636 22.26 -35.45 -43.75
N GLY A 637 21.91 -34.28 -44.31
CA GLY A 637 22.25 -33.60 -45.57
C GLY A 637 21.00 -33.44 -46.46
N TYR A 638 20.74 -32.26 -47.06
CA TYR A 638 19.95 -32.08 -48.31
C TYR A 638 20.04 -30.65 -48.86
N ALA A 639 19.63 -30.47 -50.12
CA ALA A 639 20.08 -29.42 -51.04
C ALA A 639 19.29 -28.09 -51.02
N THR A 640 19.93 -27.08 -51.60
CA THR A 640 19.39 -25.77 -52.01
C THR A 640 18.35 -25.84 -53.13
N VAL A 641 17.38 -24.92 -53.13
CA VAL A 641 16.75 -24.41 -54.37
C VAL A 641 16.67 -22.88 -54.32
N SER A 642 17.02 -22.25 -55.44
CA SER A 642 17.15 -20.79 -55.63
C SER A 642 16.13 -20.26 -56.64
N THR A 643 15.59 -19.04 -56.44
CA THR A 643 15.19 -18.01 -57.45
C THR A 643 14.39 -16.90 -56.75
N SER A 644 14.32 -15.62 -57.19
CA SER A 644 14.92 -14.91 -58.33
C SER A 644 15.17 -13.41 -57.98
N LEU A 645 15.91 -12.69 -58.84
CA LEU A 645 16.11 -11.23 -58.76
C LEU A 645 14.90 -10.45 -59.31
N ASN A 646 14.54 -9.32 -58.67
CA ASN A 646 14.63 -7.97 -59.29
C ASN A 646 13.99 -6.85 -58.45
N SER A 647 14.78 -5.85 -58.03
CA SER A 647 14.64 -4.43 -58.42
C SER A 647 15.43 -3.49 -57.50
N ARG A 648 15.73 -2.28 -58.00
CA ARG A 648 16.72 -1.33 -57.47
C ARG A 648 16.30 -0.65 -56.16
N SER A 649 17.27 -0.35 -55.31
CA SER A 649 17.12 0.59 -54.18
C SER A 649 18.29 1.56 -54.07
N SER A 650 17.98 2.84 -53.81
CA SER A 650 18.84 3.91 -53.28
C SER A 650 17.99 5.19 -53.16
N PRO A 651 18.19 6.03 -52.13
CA PRO A 651 18.22 5.68 -50.71
C PRO A 651 17.18 6.53 -49.90
N LEU A 652 17.22 6.44 -48.56
CA LEU A 652 16.32 7.05 -47.56
C LEU A 652 14.93 6.39 -47.41
N THR A 653 14.79 5.62 -46.32
CA THR A 653 13.53 5.36 -45.58
C THR A 653 13.97 4.80 -44.22
N VAL A 654 13.77 5.54 -43.12
CA VAL A 654 12.64 5.41 -42.18
C VAL A 654 12.44 3.94 -41.72
N PRO A 655 12.53 3.64 -40.41
CA PRO A 655 12.48 2.27 -39.91
C PRO A 655 11.12 1.61 -40.18
N ARG A 656 11.16 0.38 -40.72
CA ARG A 656 9.98 -0.46 -40.97
C ARG A 656 9.32 -0.90 -39.67
N SER A 657 8.02 -1.16 -39.76
CA SER A 657 7.21 -1.64 -38.64
C SER A 657 7.36 -3.14 -38.42
N LEU A 658 7.30 -3.56 -37.15
CA LEU A 658 7.53 -4.94 -36.69
C LEU A 658 6.50 -5.94 -37.28
N SER A 659 5.37 -5.45 -37.82
CA SER A 659 4.37 -6.22 -38.56
C SER A 659 4.85 -6.76 -39.91
N GLU A 660 5.73 -6.05 -40.63
CA GLU A 660 6.25 -6.54 -41.92
C GLU A 660 7.27 -7.66 -41.72
N GLU A 661 8.10 -7.57 -40.68
CA GLU A 661 9.11 -8.58 -40.33
C GLU A 661 8.49 -9.92 -39.88
N ILE A 662 7.28 -9.89 -39.30
CA ILE A 662 6.53 -11.10 -38.94
C ILE A 662 6.00 -11.81 -40.20
N ASN A 663 5.50 -11.06 -41.19
CA ASN A 663 4.92 -11.63 -42.41
C ASN A 663 5.97 -12.32 -43.31
N GLU A 664 7.19 -11.78 -43.43
CA GLU A 664 8.28 -12.46 -44.15
C GLU A 664 8.74 -13.74 -43.44
N ARG A 665 8.63 -13.82 -42.11
CA ARG A 665 9.23 -14.90 -41.32
C ARG A 665 8.37 -16.17 -41.19
N PHE A 666 7.06 -16.07 -41.38
CA PHE A 666 6.12 -17.19 -41.21
C PHE A 666 5.20 -17.47 -42.41
N GLY A 667 5.18 -16.61 -43.42
CA GLY A 667 4.34 -16.77 -44.61
C GLY A 667 2.88 -16.36 -44.38
N LEU A 668 2.19 -16.01 -45.47
CA LEU A 668 0.84 -15.48 -45.46
C LEU A 668 -0.20 -16.55 -45.07
N SER A 669 -0.68 -16.52 -43.82
CA SER A 669 -1.95 -17.17 -43.48
C SER A 669 -3.12 -16.32 -43.96
N THR A 670 -3.86 -16.82 -44.94
CA THR A 670 -4.99 -16.13 -45.59
C THR A 670 -6.08 -15.71 -44.61
N HIS A 671 -6.35 -14.41 -44.51
CA HIS A 671 -7.64 -13.89 -44.04
C HIS A 671 -8.35 -13.18 -45.19
N VAL A 672 -9.62 -13.53 -45.40
CA VAL A 672 -10.48 -12.97 -46.45
C VAL A 672 -10.92 -11.56 -46.04
N GLU A 673 -10.57 -10.56 -46.83
CA GLU A 673 -11.19 -9.23 -46.72
C GLU A 673 -12.60 -9.24 -47.31
N ILE A 674 -13.58 -8.81 -46.52
CA ILE A 674 -14.87 -8.30 -47.01
C ILE A 674 -14.87 -6.81 -46.72
N GLY A 675 -14.58 -6.00 -47.74
CA GLY A 675 -14.41 -4.55 -47.58
C GLY A 675 -15.73 -3.79 -47.47
N PHE A 676 -15.67 -2.58 -46.90
CA PHE A 676 -16.65 -1.53 -47.13
C PHE A 676 -15.98 -0.15 -47.28
N LYS A 677 -16.74 0.84 -47.74
CA LYS A 677 -16.31 1.85 -48.73
C LYS A 677 -16.55 3.29 -48.27
N GLY A 678 -15.61 4.19 -48.55
CA GLY A 678 -15.77 5.65 -48.44
C GLY A 678 -15.40 6.25 -47.07
N THR A 679 -15.00 7.52 -46.96
CA THR A 679 -14.85 8.59 -47.97
C THR A 679 -13.81 9.62 -47.50
N ALA A 680 -13.24 10.39 -48.42
CA ALA A 680 -12.16 11.34 -48.17
C ALA A 680 -12.58 12.59 -47.38
N ASN A 681 -11.60 13.26 -46.75
CA ASN A 681 -11.39 14.70 -46.93
C ASN A 681 -9.96 15.12 -46.60
N THR A 682 -9.54 16.27 -47.13
CA THR A 682 -8.16 16.74 -47.31
C THR A 682 -7.83 18.02 -46.52
N PHE A 683 -6.54 18.34 -46.44
CA PHE A 683 -5.93 19.57 -45.88
C PHE A 683 -6.05 19.73 -44.34
N ASP A 684 -5.12 20.39 -43.63
CA ASP A 684 -3.96 21.18 -44.09
C ASP A 684 -2.72 21.06 -43.17
N ARG A 685 -1.58 21.58 -43.64
CA ARG A 685 -0.25 21.52 -42.99
C ARG A 685 0.05 22.80 -42.22
N ASN A 686 0.54 22.68 -40.98
CA ASN A 686 1.51 23.64 -40.43
C ASN A 686 2.33 23.04 -39.29
N GLU A 687 3.64 23.18 -39.39
CA GLU A 687 4.62 22.71 -38.41
C GLU A 687 4.92 23.81 -37.38
N THR A 688 5.03 23.44 -36.11
CA THR A 688 5.86 24.16 -35.14
C THR A 688 6.62 23.15 -34.29
N ILE A 689 7.92 23.40 -34.14
CA ILE A 689 8.89 22.47 -33.56
C ILE A 689 9.04 22.77 -32.07
N GLU A 690 8.63 21.83 -31.21
CA GLU A 690 9.13 21.75 -29.84
C GLU A 690 9.59 20.33 -29.50
N SER A 691 10.77 20.23 -28.92
CA SER A 691 11.47 18.98 -28.62
C SER A 691 10.84 18.25 -27.43
N SER A 692 10.24 17.08 -27.66
CA SER A 692 9.71 16.24 -26.60
C SER A 692 10.69 15.14 -26.19
N GLU A 693 10.83 14.93 -24.88
CA GLU A 693 11.71 13.93 -24.30
C GLU A 693 11.21 12.50 -24.57
N ASN A 694 12.11 11.62 -25.03
CA ASN A 694 11.83 10.18 -25.18
C ASN A 694 11.74 9.49 -23.80
N MET A 695 10.62 9.68 -23.12
CA MET A 695 10.18 8.79 -22.04
C MET A 695 9.54 7.54 -22.65
N GLU A 696 9.93 6.34 -22.20
CA GLU A 696 9.32 5.07 -22.59
C GLU A 696 7.86 4.99 -22.11
N ARG A 697 6.95 5.66 -22.82
CA ARG A 697 5.53 5.36 -22.72
C ARG A 697 5.28 3.99 -23.33
N ARG A 698 5.10 2.98 -22.48
CA ARG A 698 4.09 1.95 -22.78
C ARG A 698 2.82 2.72 -23.17
N ILE A 699 2.28 2.44 -24.35
CA ILE A 699 1.06 3.09 -24.82
C ILE A 699 -0.07 2.61 -23.91
N GLY A 700 -0.42 3.44 -22.92
CA GLY A 700 -1.55 3.20 -22.05
C GLY A 700 -2.86 3.36 -22.82
N SER A 701 -3.86 2.56 -22.45
CA SER A 701 -5.24 2.78 -22.87
C SER A 701 -5.74 4.17 -22.43
N PRO A 702 -6.75 4.74 -23.13
CA PRO A 702 -7.36 6.01 -22.74
C PRO A 702 -7.91 5.98 -21.30
N PRO A 703 -8.09 7.15 -20.66
CA PRO A 703 -8.66 7.21 -19.31
C PRO A 703 -10.06 6.59 -19.30
N ARG A 704 -10.31 5.75 -18.29
CA ARG A 704 -11.58 5.03 -18.15
C ARG A 704 -12.72 5.97 -17.78
N ASP A 705 -13.83 5.84 -18.49
CA ASP A 705 -15.05 6.58 -18.17
C ASP A 705 -15.66 6.08 -16.84
N LEU A 706 -16.60 6.83 -16.27
CA LEU A 706 -17.12 6.63 -14.90
C LEU A 706 -17.65 5.19 -14.63
N PHE A 707 -18.01 4.46 -15.69
CA PHE A 707 -18.50 3.09 -15.63
C PHE A 707 -17.82 2.12 -16.61
N ASP A 708 -16.74 2.52 -17.28
CA ASP A 708 -16.17 1.69 -18.35
C ASP A 708 -15.13 0.67 -17.83
N ASP A 709 -15.23 -0.54 -18.36
CA ASP A 709 -14.61 -1.77 -17.82
C ASP A 709 -13.47 -2.33 -18.71
N VAL A 710 -13.16 -1.60 -19.79
CA VAL A 710 -12.21 -1.94 -20.85
C VAL A 710 -10.98 -1.03 -20.72
#